data_AF-A0A402A453-F1
#
_entry.id   AF-A0A402A453-F1
#
_cell.length_a   1.000
_cell.length_b   1.000
_cell.length_c   1.000
_cell.angle_alpha   90.00
_cell.angle_beta   90.00
_cell.angle_gamma   90.00
#
_symmetry.space_group_name_H-M   'P 1'
#
loop_
_entity.id
_entity.type
_entity.pdbx_description
1 polymer ?
#
loop_
_entity_poly.entity_id
_entity_poly.type
_entity_poly.pdbx_seq_one_letter_code
_entity_poly.pdbx_strand_id
1 'polypeptide(L)'
;MVTHDANVQHDTKQGCFLCSLDPSKQHCQAAQLSGRIVTALERQVDNERIPILILDTGSQQVELLLDRSYYRSLINEIKARGDVVGSYQLTLQVYHLPYAPEVIEYPGRTRLRYRTNAYTLAVLEPDILLNITDLNQAEYCGRQYTLKRLLPSTSSPATIRGNLIHHAFKELLKEHDRQPAQTTTGEENAGESALQVLQRHFTEALDLSLLEMALADIQVETMREEVAPHLESLAHWYEHERNTLWDLPASYTDQVGQGDNAEANQVRAETFLLAPEIGLRGRLDLFWQQSGRQRLLELKTGGAKGNLPQRDHRWQVYGYHALLTVRRDSQMKKALATLLYSGTPSQAQAFGIPATIREIQRVNETRNLLVLSRVTQVPPAPPGPSRCTRCSLLEHCQSISSMLDWPMPEPDFEQLKQRQQATPHASVQHTTLQTSEEKVFFQKYYRLLQLEGREGEKQQATLWKTTMRERLELGMSIQGLEPLERPQVEKDGWRQDFRCTNTSELREGDEILLSDGNPISGEVVTGTIMRLSSEQISIWTRELIAHPTSIDRYDNDLVHMRTLQNLWRWQQATPHLRDLVAGKIRPRFKALSDHQGARSDFNAEQNLAVERALQMQDYLLIQGPPGTGKTSVIAEIVKRLVAEGQRVMLVAFTNQAVDNMLKRLEREGFQQYLRLGHERSVDEYMRPHLLKELVEQALADPRTTAPRAAFLRTAVPTDPGTAVREILFTMPVVASTTATWSSDKYIPQSVQNGEDLTPNGGLSFDVAIIDEAGQLTIPALLGALRFTKRFILVGDEKQLPPLVLSKEAAEAGLAISLFSQLKQWDEDYMQAHPLSISACVPLRTQYRMNKWIANFSSRVFYDNLLQADRSIANRTLSYQHSQRLLPSAETAITRALKPEWPLVFLDVREETFNPEGKLSIIEAETIRELVATLLSRGIPPHEIGIIAPYRAQVANIRRHLFSAFPPLGWEGLSADTPLSVDTVDRFQGGERSVIIMSFATNQEPALESPRRDFLINGNRLNVALTRAQRKLILVGNARALENLPIFSRLITYCRSMNTLITSH
;
A
#
# COMPACT_ATOMS: atom_id res chain seq x y z
N MET A 1 -5.76 -0.50 -46.75
CA MET A 1 -6.01 -1.87 -47.24
C MET A 1 -6.58 -2.65 -46.07
N VAL A 2 -7.85 -3.00 -46.20
CA VAL A 2 -8.70 -3.65 -45.18
C VAL A 2 -8.65 -5.16 -45.42
N THR A 3 -8.94 -5.94 -44.38
CA THR A 3 -9.20 -7.41 -44.32
C THR A 3 -7.99 -8.34 -44.12
N HIS A 4 -7.61 -8.55 -42.85
CA HIS A 4 -7.29 -9.88 -42.27
C HIS A 4 -7.19 -9.75 -40.73
N ASP A 5 -8.32 -9.52 -40.06
CA ASP A 5 -8.40 -9.57 -38.59
C ASP A 5 -9.79 -10.04 -38.15
N ALA A 6 -10.17 -11.22 -38.62
CA ALA A 6 -11.35 -11.94 -38.17
C ALA A 6 -10.97 -13.42 -38.01
N ASN A 7 -10.35 -13.77 -36.87
CA ASN A 7 -10.37 -15.08 -36.21
C ASN A 7 -9.24 -15.20 -35.15
N VAL A 8 -9.21 -14.28 -34.18
CA VAL A 8 -8.53 -14.55 -32.89
C VAL A 8 -9.52 -14.29 -31.76
N GLN A 9 -10.68 -14.94 -31.83
CA GLN A 9 -11.26 -15.45 -30.59
C GLN A 9 -10.35 -16.61 -30.19
N HIS A 10 -9.39 -16.33 -29.30
CA HIS A 10 -8.77 -17.39 -28.52
C HIS A 10 -9.87 -17.96 -27.63
N ASP A 11 -10.60 -18.91 -28.20
CA ASP A 11 -11.41 -19.88 -27.50
C ASP A 11 -10.43 -20.73 -26.69
N THR A 12 -9.98 -20.22 -25.54
CA THR A 12 -9.25 -21.00 -24.55
C THR A 12 -10.24 -22.02 -24.02
N LYS A 13 -10.32 -23.19 -24.66
CA LYS A 13 -10.74 -24.42 -24.00
C LYS A 13 -9.75 -24.69 -22.86
N GLN A 14 -9.91 -23.99 -21.75
CA GLN A 14 -9.23 -24.32 -20.49
C GLN A 14 -9.76 -25.69 -20.08
N GLY A 15 -8.95 -26.73 -20.27
CA GLY A 15 -9.25 -28.05 -19.72
C GLY A 15 -9.41 -27.95 -18.21
N CYS A 16 -10.34 -28.73 -17.64
CA CYS A 16 -10.59 -28.74 -16.21
C CYS A 16 -9.33 -29.18 -15.44
N PHE A 17 -8.79 -28.32 -14.57
CA PHE A 17 -7.59 -28.62 -13.79
C PHE A 17 -7.81 -29.71 -12.72
N LEU A 18 -9.06 -30.09 -12.44
CA LEU A 18 -9.39 -31.13 -11.45
C LEU A 18 -9.58 -32.51 -12.09
N CYS A 19 -9.79 -32.60 -13.41
CA CYS A 19 -9.97 -33.89 -14.09
C CYS A 19 -8.77 -34.84 -13.90
N SER A 20 -7.54 -34.32 -13.79
CA SER A 20 -6.35 -35.14 -13.52
C SER A 20 -6.30 -35.73 -12.11
N LEU A 21 -7.08 -35.19 -11.17
CA LEU A 21 -7.18 -35.68 -9.80
C LEU A 21 -8.33 -36.68 -9.63
N ASP A 22 -9.29 -36.69 -10.55
CA ASP A 22 -10.43 -37.61 -10.52
C ASP A 22 -10.00 -39.02 -10.97
N PRO A 23 -10.05 -40.04 -10.09
CA PRO A 23 -9.58 -41.39 -10.37
C PRO A 23 -10.43 -42.11 -11.41
N SER A 24 -11.64 -41.63 -11.71
CA SER A 24 -12.46 -42.15 -12.80
C SER A 24 -11.83 -41.93 -14.18
N LYS A 25 -10.86 -41.00 -14.30
CA LYS A 25 -10.23 -40.55 -15.56
C LYS A 25 -11.23 -40.07 -16.62
N GLN A 26 -12.49 -39.89 -16.25
CA GLN A 26 -13.52 -39.34 -17.14
C GLN A 26 -13.32 -37.83 -17.24
N HIS A 27 -13.35 -37.31 -18.47
CA HIS A 27 -13.38 -35.87 -18.66
C HIS A 27 -14.73 -35.34 -18.17
N CYS A 28 -14.70 -34.27 -17.39
CA CYS A 28 -15.93 -33.62 -16.95
C CYS A 28 -16.75 -33.13 -18.15
N GLN A 29 -18.07 -33.19 -18.03
CA GLN A 29 -18.99 -32.72 -19.08
C GLN A 29 -18.96 -31.20 -19.22
N ALA A 30 -18.76 -30.47 -18.12
CA ALA A 30 -18.47 -29.04 -18.14
C ALA A 30 -17.27 -28.74 -17.23
N ALA A 31 -16.27 -28.04 -17.78
CA ALA A 31 -15.07 -27.69 -17.04
C ALA A 31 -15.34 -26.61 -15.98
N GLN A 32 -16.24 -25.68 -16.29
CA GLN A 32 -16.55 -24.53 -15.46
C GLN A 32 -18.01 -24.09 -15.65
N LEU A 33 -18.61 -23.56 -14.57
CA LEU A 33 -19.88 -22.84 -14.57
C LEU A 33 -19.75 -21.62 -13.65
N SER A 34 -20.14 -20.44 -14.10
CA SER A 34 -20.13 -19.22 -13.28
C SER A 34 -21.51 -18.57 -13.27
N GLY A 35 -21.90 -18.00 -12.14
CA GLY A 35 -23.15 -17.27 -12.02
C GLY A 35 -23.32 -16.59 -10.67
N ARG A 36 -24.28 -15.67 -10.61
CA ARG A 36 -24.69 -14.99 -9.37
C ARG A 36 -25.59 -15.91 -8.56
N ILE A 37 -25.36 -16.02 -7.26
CA ILE A 37 -26.22 -16.77 -6.36
C ILE A 37 -27.56 -16.02 -6.27
N VAL A 38 -28.64 -16.72 -6.60
CA VAL A 38 -30.03 -16.22 -6.49
C VAL A 38 -30.65 -16.69 -5.18
N THR A 39 -30.39 -17.94 -4.80
CA THR A 39 -30.84 -18.49 -3.52
C THR A 39 -30.04 -19.72 -3.11
N ALA A 40 -30.04 -20.00 -1.81
CA ALA A 40 -29.40 -21.16 -1.18
C ALA A 40 -30.42 -21.92 -0.34
N LEU A 41 -30.63 -23.20 -0.64
CA LEU A 41 -31.62 -24.05 0.02
C LEU A 41 -31.06 -25.43 0.39
N GLU A 42 -31.75 -26.11 1.31
CA GLU A 42 -31.50 -27.52 1.62
C GLU A 42 -32.80 -28.23 1.24
N ARG A 43 -32.71 -29.29 0.44
CA ARG A 43 -33.87 -30.12 0.11
C ARG A 43 -33.68 -31.51 0.68
N GLN A 44 -34.74 -32.07 1.26
CA GLN A 44 -34.74 -33.45 1.69
C GLN A 44 -34.99 -34.35 0.47
N VAL A 45 -34.03 -35.23 0.18
CA VAL A 45 -34.10 -36.25 -0.86
C VAL A 45 -33.68 -37.56 -0.20
N ASP A 46 -34.51 -38.60 -0.24
CA ASP A 46 -34.23 -39.91 0.35
C ASP A 46 -33.77 -39.88 1.83
N ASN A 47 -34.46 -39.08 2.67
CA ASN A 47 -34.10 -38.80 4.08
C ASN A 47 -32.77 -38.08 4.32
N GLU A 48 -32.12 -37.57 3.27
CA GLU A 48 -30.88 -36.81 3.38
C GLU A 48 -31.10 -35.35 2.94
N ARG A 49 -30.44 -34.41 3.63
CA ARG A 49 -30.50 -32.99 3.27
C ARG A 49 -29.38 -32.66 2.28
N ILE A 50 -29.76 -32.34 1.06
CA ILE A 50 -28.84 -31.97 -0.02
C ILE A 50 -28.74 -30.45 -0.13
N PRO A 51 -27.53 -29.87 -0.11
CA PRO A 51 -27.32 -28.45 -0.36
C PRO A 51 -27.57 -28.10 -1.85
N ILE A 52 -28.40 -27.10 -2.08
CA ILE A 52 -28.77 -26.65 -3.43
C ILE A 52 -28.53 -25.14 -3.55
N LEU A 53 -27.83 -24.74 -4.61
CA LEU A 53 -27.70 -23.34 -5.02
C LEU A 53 -28.45 -23.12 -6.34
N ILE A 54 -29.17 -22.00 -6.43
CA ILE A 54 -29.68 -21.50 -7.71
C ILE A 54 -28.77 -20.38 -8.16
N LEU A 55 -28.20 -20.52 -9.37
CA LEU A 55 -27.30 -19.55 -9.96
C LEU A 55 -27.98 -18.89 -11.17
N ASP A 56 -27.82 -17.59 -11.30
CA ASP A 56 -28.10 -16.85 -12.52
C ASP A 56 -26.79 -16.70 -13.31
N THR A 57 -26.71 -17.38 -14.45
CA THR A 57 -25.53 -17.38 -15.33
C THR A 57 -25.51 -16.17 -16.27
N GLY A 58 -26.50 -15.26 -16.17
CA GLY A 58 -26.72 -14.14 -17.09
C GLY A 58 -27.55 -14.53 -18.33
N SER A 59 -27.52 -15.81 -18.74
CA SER A 59 -28.36 -16.34 -19.82
C SER A 59 -29.58 -17.09 -19.30
N GLN A 60 -29.44 -17.80 -18.18
CA GLN A 60 -30.49 -18.59 -17.57
C GLN A 60 -30.21 -18.87 -16.09
N GLN A 61 -31.27 -19.24 -15.36
CA GLN A 61 -31.16 -19.75 -14.00
C GLN A 61 -30.94 -21.27 -14.00
N VAL A 62 -29.92 -21.72 -13.27
CA VAL A 62 -29.53 -23.13 -13.15
C VAL A 62 -29.55 -23.57 -11.70
N GLU A 63 -29.82 -24.85 -11.46
CA GLU A 63 -29.82 -25.48 -10.14
C GLU A 63 -28.55 -26.32 -9.97
N LEU A 64 -27.82 -26.12 -8.88
CA LEU A 64 -26.59 -26.83 -8.57
C LEU A 64 -26.79 -27.69 -7.31
N LEU A 65 -26.75 -29.00 -7.47
CA LEU A 65 -26.80 -29.97 -6.37
C LEU A 65 -25.38 -30.25 -5.91
N LEU A 66 -25.00 -29.65 -4.79
CA LEU A 66 -23.67 -29.72 -4.20
C LEU A 66 -23.49 -31.01 -3.38
N ASP A 67 -22.25 -31.50 -3.30
CA ASP A 67 -21.90 -32.63 -2.43
C ASP A 67 -22.16 -32.26 -0.96
N ARG A 68 -22.94 -33.12 -0.29
CA ARG A 68 -23.37 -32.94 1.10
C ARG A 68 -22.21 -32.86 2.11
N SER A 69 -21.05 -33.40 1.76
CA SER A 69 -19.92 -33.56 2.69
C SER A 69 -19.17 -32.25 2.94
N TYR A 70 -19.31 -31.24 2.08
CA TYR A 70 -18.45 -30.06 2.09
C TYR A 70 -19.19 -28.73 2.21
N TYR A 71 -20.28 -28.51 1.47
CA TYR A 71 -20.87 -27.16 1.31
C TYR A 71 -22.01 -26.82 2.28
N ARG A 72 -22.31 -27.71 3.22
CA ARG A 72 -23.45 -27.52 4.14
C ARG A 72 -23.27 -26.30 5.04
N SER A 73 -22.05 -26.05 5.50
CA SER A 73 -21.74 -24.90 6.36
C SER A 73 -21.95 -23.59 5.63
N LEU A 74 -21.45 -23.48 4.39
CA LEU A 74 -21.65 -22.31 3.54
C LEU A 74 -23.15 -22.02 3.32
N ILE A 75 -23.95 -23.04 2.99
CA ILE A 75 -25.39 -22.86 2.78
C ILE A 75 -26.10 -22.39 4.05
N ASN A 76 -25.76 -22.97 5.20
CA ASN A 76 -26.34 -22.56 6.47
C ASN A 76 -25.99 -21.12 6.83
N GLU A 77 -24.74 -20.70 6.60
CA GLU A 77 -24.32 -19.32 6.84
C GLU A 77 -24.98 -18.33 5.87
N ILE A 78 -25.14 -18.67 4.59
CA ILE A 78 -25.88 -17.84 3.63
C ILE A 78 -27.34 -17.68 4.09
N LYS A 79 -27.99 -18.77 4.51
CA LYS A 79 -29.39 -18.74 4.99
C LYS A 79 -29.56 -17.97 6.29
N ALA A 80 -28.63 -18.14 7.23
CA ALA A 80 -28.66 -17.42 8.51
C ALA A 80 -28.60 -15.90 8.29
N ARG A 81 -28.02 -15.46 7.17
CA ARG A 81 -27.93 -14.07 6.77
C ARG A 81 -28.99 -13.75 5.70
N GLY A 82 -30.26 -14.04 5.97
CA GLY A 82 -31.39 -14.12 5.01
C GLY A 82 -31.48 -13.06 3.88
N ASP A 83 -30.96 -11.85 4.07
CA ASP A 83 -30.96 -10.77 3.06
C ASP A 83 -29.64 -10.65 2.24
N VAL A 84 -28.67 -11.53 2.47
CA VAL A 84 -27.31 -11.42 1.90
C VAL A 84 -27.28 -11.65 0.40
N VAL A 85 -28.05 -12.62 -0.09
CA VAL A 85 -28.01 -13.01 -1.49
C VAL A 85 -28.52 -11.87 -2.39
N GLY A 86 -29.60 -11.20 -1.98
CA GLY A 86 -30.16 -10.07 -2.71
C GLY A 86 -29.34 -8.78 -2.58
N SER A 87 -28.74 -8.53 -1.41
CA SER A 87 -28.06 -7.25 -1.13
C SER A 87 -26.63 -7.17 -1.68
N TYR A 88 -25.91 -8.30 -1.76
CA TYR A 88 -24.47 -8.31 -2.08
C TYR A 88 -24.12 -8.88 -3.46
N GLN A 89 -25.10 -9.37 -4.23
CA GLN A 89 -24.91 -9.96 -5.58
C GLN A 89 -23.74 -10.96 -5.67
N LEU A 90 -23.73 -11.95 -4.78
CA LEU A 90 -22.64 -12.92 -4.64
C LEU A 90 -22.41 -13.71 -5.93
N THR A 91 -21.16 -13.81 -6.38
CA THR A 91 -20.76 -14.61 -7.54
C THR A 91 -20.17 -15.95 -7.10
N LEU A 92 -20.54 -17.04 -7.77
CA LEU A 92 -19.98 -18.37 -7.56
C LEU A 92 -19.36 -18.89 -8.85
N GLN A 93 -18.16 -19.46 -8.76
CA GLN A 93 -17.49 -20.16 -9.85
C GLN A 93 -17.31 -21.62 -9.47
N VAL A 94 -17.81 -22.51 -10.32
CA VAL A 94 -17.82 -23.96 -10.09
C VAL A 94 -16.94 -24.62 -11.13
N TYR A 95 -16.07 -25.52 -10.70
CA TYR A 95 -15.14 -26.26 -11.55
C TYR A 95 -15.38 -27.76 -11.42
N HIS A 96 -15.16 -28.49 -12.52
CA HIS A 96 -15.35 -29.95 -12.62
C HIS A 96 -16.80 -30.38 -12.40
N LEU A 97 -17.62 -30.30 -13.45
CA LEU A 97 -18.97 -30.83 -13.48
C LEU A 97 -18.98 -32.15 -14.25
N PRO A 98 -18.93 -33.31 -13.55
CA PRO A 98 -18.68 -34.60 -14.18
C PRO A 98 -19.89 -35.17 -14.94
N TYR A 99 -21.10 -34.71 -14.63
CA TYR A 99 -22.35 -35.24 -15.20
C TYR A 99 -23.00 -34.24 -16.16
N ALA A 100 -23.73 -34.74 -17.16
CA ALA A 100 -24.53 -33.90 -18.04
C ALA A 100 -25.68 -33.24 -17.25
N PRO A 101 -26.05 -31.99 -17.55
CA PRO A 101 -27.14 -31.31 -16.84
C PRO A 101 -28.50 -31.96 -17.15
N GLU A 102 -29.32 -32.10 -16.13
CA GLU A 102 -30.71 -32.58 -16.25
C GLU A 102 -31.64 -31.40 -16.53
N VAL A 103 -32.56 -31.54 -17.49
CA VAL A 103 -33.59 -30.51 -17.73
C VAL A 103 -34.75 -30.73 -16.78
N ILE A 104 -35.16 -29.68 -16.08
CA ILE A 104 -36.26 -29.73 -15.10
C ILE A 104 -37.33 -28.73 -15.49
N GLU A 105 -38.54 -29.23 -15.63
CA GLU A 105 -39.72 -28.43 -15.94
C GLU A 105 -40.37 -27.93 -14.65
N TYR A 106 -40.52 -26.61 -14.57
CA TYR A 106 -41.38 -25.92 -13.63
C TYR A 106 -42.58 -25.36 -14.41
N PRO A 107 -43.72 -25.06 -13.75
CA PRO A 107 -44.88 -24.48 -14.43
C PRO A 107 -44.48 -23.22 -15.24
N GLY A 108 -44.43 -23.36 -16.57
CA GLY A 108 -44.07 -22.30 -17.52
C GLY A 108 -42.57 -21.96 -17.68
N ARG A 109 -41.62 -22.71 -17.08
CA ARG A 109 -40.16 -22.47 -17.21
C ARG A 109 -39.35 -23.76 -17.13
N THR A 110 -38.30 -23.89 -17.95
CA THR A 110 -37.30 -24.97 -17.84
C THR A 110 -36.02 -24.47 -17.16
N ARG A 111 -35.40 -25.29 -16.31
CA ARG A 111 -34.08 -25.02 -15.71
C ARG A 111 -33.14 -26.20 -15.90
N LEU A 112 -31.86 -25.92 -16.09
CA LEU A 112 -30.83 -26.96 -16.07
C LEU A 112 -30.41 -27.24 -14.62
N ARG A 113 -30.28 -28.53 -14.29
CA ARG A 113 -29.78 -29.01 -13.00
C ARG A 113 -28.44 -29.70 -13.19
N TYR A 114 -27.42 -29.19 -12.52
CA TYR A 114 -26.09 -29.77 -12.47
C TYR A 114 -25.90 -30.57 -11.17
N ARG A 115 -25.35 -31.78 -11.28
CA ARG A 115 -24.94 -32.59 -10.12
C ARG A 115 -23.41 -32.53 -9.97
N THR A 116 -22.94 -32.45 -8.73
CA THR A 116 -21.50 -32.40 -8.42
C THR A 116 -20.99 -33.72 -7.84
N ASN A 117 -19.68 -33.91 -7.76
CA ASN A 117 -19.04 -35.00 -7.01
C ASN A 117 -18.00 -34.45 -6.00
N ALA A 118 -17.28 -35.34 -5.32
CA ALA A 118 -16.25 -34.97 -4.35
C ALA A 118 -15.06 -34.17 -4.92
N TYR A 119 -14.89 -34.14 -6.26
CA TYR A 119 -13.84 -33.39 -6.96
C TYR A 119 -14.32 -32.03 -7.45
N THR A 120 -15.62 -31.74 -7.43
CA THR A 120 -16.17 -30.44 -7.84
C THR A 120 -15.84 -29.34 -6.82
N LEU A 121 -15.19 -28.27 -7.26
CA LEU A 121 -14.92 -27.10 -6.43
C LEU A 121 -15.89 -25.97 -6.76
N ALA A 122 -16.63 -25.48 -5.77
CA ALA A 122 -17.43 -24.27 -5.86
C ALA A 122 -16.76 -23.17 -5.05
N VAL A 123 -16.34 -22.10 -5.71
CA VAL A 123 -15.53 -20.99 -5.18
C VAL A 123 -16.36 -19.71 -5.18
N LEU A 124 -16.58 -19.12 -4.01
CA LEU A 124 -17.39 -17.90 -3.83
C LEU A 124 -16.56 -16.64 -4.01
N GLU A 125 -16.88 -15.73 -4.92
CA GLU A 125 -16.09 -14.50 -5.17
C GLU A 125 -14.59 -14.82 -5.38
N PRO A 126 -14.22 -15.57 -6.43
CA PRO A 126 -12.84 -16.01 -6.68
C PRO A 126 -11.83 -14.84 -6.78
N ASP A 127 -12.30 -13.64 -7.11
CA ASP A 127 -11.47 -12.44 -7.18
C ASP A 127 -10.94 -11.94 -5.84
N ILE A 128 -11.54 -12.39 -4.73
CA ILE A 128 -11.04 -12.08 -3.38
C ILE A 128 -9.95 -13.09 -3.02
N LEU A 129 -8.69 -12.68 -3.16
CA LEU A 129 -7.52 -13.50 -2.82
C LEU A 129 -7.25 -13.50 -1.31
N LEU A 130 -7.41 -14.66 -0.67
CA LEU A 130 -6.96 -14.86 0.72
C LEU A 130 -5.53 -15.40 0.75
N ASN A 131 -4.73 -14.95 1.74
CA ASN A 131 -3.45 -15.60 2.00
C ASN A 131 -3.69 -16.96 2.65
N ILE A 132 -2.89 -17.98 2.35
CA ILE A 132 -3.02 -19.28 3.02
C ILE A 132 -2.92 -19.14 4.56
N THR A 133 -2.06 -18.23 5.04
CA THR A 133 -1.90 -17.94 6.47
C THR A 133 -3.18 -17.44 7.13
N ASP A 134 -4.10 -16.83 6.36
CA ASP A 134 -5.41 -16.38 6.84
C ASP A 134 -6.31 -17.59 7.18
N LEU A 135 -6.17 -18.68 6.43
CA LEU A 135 -6.96 -19.90 6.62
C LEU A 135 -6.56 -20.67 7.87
N ASN A 136 -5.27 -20.66 8.24
CA ASN A 136 -4.76 -21.31 9.45
C ASN A 136 -5.55 -20.87 10.71
N GLN A 137 -5.95 -19.60 10.74
CA GLN A 137 -6.63 -19.00 11.89
C GLN A 137 -8.10 -19.42 11.98
N ALA A 138 -8.70 -19.80 10.85
CA ALA A 138 -10.11 -20.14 10.78
C ALA A 138 -10.43 -21.56 11.27
N GLU A 139 -9.44 -22.46 11.34
CA GLU A 139 -9.64 -23.84 11.80
C GLU A 139 -10.20 -23.88 13.25
N TYR A 140 -9.60 -23.09 14.14
CA TYR A 140 -10.07 -23.00 15.52
C TYR A 140 -11.41 -22.26 15.60
N CYS A 141 -11.52 -21.10 14.96
CA CYS A 141 -12.72 -20.30 14.91
C CYS A 141 -12.64 -19.30 13.74
N GLY A 142 -13.59 -19.37 12.80
CA GLY A 142 -13.62 -18.48 11.63
C GLY A 142 -13.68 -16.98 11.97
N ARG A 143 -14.14 -16.62 13.19
CA ARG A 143 -14.14 -15.23 13.67
C ARG A 143 -12.73 -14.69 13.92
N GLN A 144 -11.75 -15.56 14.23
CA GLN A 144 -10.37 -15.12 14.52
C GLN A 144 -9.73 -14.42 13.33
N TYR A 145 -10.04 -14.85 12.10
CA TYR A 145 -9.61 -14.17 10.88
C TYR A 145 -10.05 -12.69 10.89
N THR A 146 -11.35 -12.44 11.05
CA THR A 146 -11.90 -11.07 11.05
C THR A 146 -11.38 -10.24 12.23
N LEU A 147 -11.26 -10.86 13.41
CA LEU A 147 -10.73 -10.20 14.60
C LEU A 147 -9.27 -9.80 14.43
N LYS A 148 -8.39 -10.71 14.00
CA LYS A 148 -6.96 -10.42 13.80
C LYS A 148 -6.72 -9.39 12.69
N ARG A 149 -7.69 -9.19 11.80
CA ARG A 149 -7.60 -8.08 10.85
C ARG A 149 -7.82 -6.71 11.49
N LEU A 150 -8.66 -6.64 12.53
CA LEU A 150 -8.95 -5.41 13.29
C LEU A 150 -7.96 -5.18 14.44
N LEU A 151 -7.48 -6.27 15.03
CA LEU A 151 -6.56 -6.23 16.16
C LEU A 151 -5.13 -6.10 15.64
N PRO A 152 -4.37 -5.12 16.14
CA PRO A 152 -2.98 -5.02 15.78
C PRO A 152 -2.16 -6.20 16.32
N SER A 153 -1.25 -6.73 15.51
CA SER A 153 -0.29 -7.74 15.94
C SER A 153 0.99 -7.09 16.44
N THR A 154 1.51 -7.53 17.59
CA THR A 154 2.78 -7.08 18.14
C THR A 154 3.86 -8.11 17.84
N SER A 155 5.09 -7.66 17.52
CA SER A 155 6.22 -8.53 17.18
C SER A 155 6.72 -9.30 18.40
N SER A 156 6.12 -10.44 18.74
CA SER A 156 6.56 -11.23 19.90
C SER A 156 8.01 -11.73 19.75
N PRO A 157 8.73 -12.00 20.86
CA PRO A 157 10.07 -12.60 20.79
C PRO A 157 10.12 -13.88 19.94
N ALA A 158 9.06 -14.69 20.00
CA ALA A 158 8.94 -15.89 19.16
C ALA A 158 8.82 -15.58 17.66
N THR A 159 8.18 -14.46 17.29
CA THR A 159 8.06 -14.01 15.90
C THR A 159 9.40 -13.52 15.37
N ILE A 160 10.12 -12.71 16.16
CA ILE A 160 11.46 -12.21 15.81
C ILE A 160 12.43 -13.39 15.66
N ARG A 161 12.46 -14.31 16.64
CA ARG A 161 13.25 -15.55 16.57
C ARG A 161 12.92 -16.36 15.30
N GLY A 162 11.64 -16.50 15.00
CA GLY A 162 11.15 -17.13 13.77
C GLY A 162 11.75 -16.51 12.52
N ASN A 163 11.65 -15.19 12.38
CA ASN A 163 12.15 -14.45 11.23
C ASN A 163 13.67 -14.60 11.05
N LEU A 164 14.44 -14.54 12.14
CA LEU A 164 15.90 -14.70 12.12
C LEU A 164 16.31 -16.10 11.61
N ILE A 165 15.65 -17.15 12.11
CA ILE A 165 15.92 -18.54 11.68
C ILE A 165 15.54 -18.75 10.21
N HIS A 166 14.36 -18.27 9.80
CA HIS A 166 13.94 -18.38 8.39
C HIS A 166 14.90 -17.61 7.48
N HIS A 167 15.36 -16.42 7.88
CA HIS A 167 16.33 -15.64 7.11
C HIS A 167 17.63 -16.42 6.91
N ALA A 168 18.27 -16.88 8.00
CA ALA A 168 19.54 -17.61 7.91
C ALA A 168 19.42 -18.85 7.01
N PHE A 169 18.35 -19.63 7.18
CA PHE A 169 18.11 -20.83 6.37
C PHE A 169 17.88 -20.51 4.89
N LYS A 170 17.15 -19.44 4.58
CA LYS A 170 16.92 -19.01 3.20
C LYS A 170 18.20 -18.53 2.53
N GLU A 171 19.03 -17.78 3.25
CA GLU A 171 20.28 -17.27 2.70
C GLU A 171 21.29 -18.41 2.43
N LEU A 172 21.36 -19.42 3.30
CA LEU A 172 22.10 -20.66 3.02
C LEU A 172 21.67 -21.30 1.69
N LEU A 173 20.36 -21.39 1.44
CA LEU A 173 19.83 -22.00 0.21
C LEU A 173 20.16 -21.16 -1.05
N LYS A 174 20.26 -19.83 -0.91
CA LYS A 174 20.57 -18.91 -2.02
C LYS A 174 22.05 -18.78 -2.34
N GLU A 175 22.96 -19.26 -1.49
CA GLU A 175 24.41 -19.17 -1.77
C GLU A 175 24.79 -19.85 -3.08
N HIS A 176 24.11 -20.95 -3.42
CA HIS A 176 24.34 -21.65 -4.69
C HIS A 176 24.11 -20.74 -5.91
N ASP A 177 23.09 -19.88 -5.86
CA ASP A 177 22.77 -18.92 -6.93
C ASP A 177 23.81 -17.78 -7.02
N ARG A 178 24.56 -17.51 -5.95
CA ARG A 178 25.57 -16.42 -5.87
C ARG A 178 26.95 -16.84 -6.36
N GLN A 179 27.24 -18.14 -6.45
CA GLN A 179 28.54 -18.68 -6.87
C GLN A 179 29.04 -18.25 -8.26
N PRO A 180 28.21 -18.06 -9.32
CA PRO A 180 28.71 -17.61 -10.62
C PRO A 180 29.07 -16.11 -10.71
N ALA A 181 28.85 -15.31 -9.65
CA ALA A 181 29.10 -13.86 -9.63
C ALA A 181 30.39 -13.44 -8.89
N GLN A 182 31.02 -14.34 -8.11
CA GLN A 182 32.16 -14.01 -7.24
C GLN A 182 33.55 -14.35 -7.83
N THR A 183 33.66 -14.75 -9.10
CA THR A 183 34.97 -15.12 -9.72
C THR A 183 35.87 -13.94 -10.11
N THR A 184 35.64 -12.71 -9.62
CA THR A 184 36.50 -11.54 -9.90
C THR A 184 37.32 -11.02 -8.73
N THR A 185 37.17 -11.59 -7.52
CA THR A 185 38.09 -11.34 -6.40
C THR A 185 38.55 -12.68 -5.87
N GLY A 186 39.83 -13.02 -6.13
CA GLY A 186 40.43 -14.32 -5.82
C GLY A 186 40.62 -14.58 -4.33
N GLU A 187 39.54 -14.75 -3.60
CA GLU A 187 39.52 -15.46 -2.32
C GLU A 187 38.54 -16.63 -2.47
N GLU A 188 39.10 -17.84 -2.55
CA GLU A 188 38.36 -19.08 -2.62
C GLU A 188 37.60 -19.30 -1.30
N ASN A 189 36.28 -19.07 -1.28
CA ASN A 189 35.38 -19.56 -0.21
C ASN A 189 35.16 -21.08 -0.33
N ALA A 190 36.24 -21.85 -0.48
CA ALA A 190 36.22 -23.30 -0.53
C ALA A 190 36.49 -23.85 0.88
N GLY A 191 35.45 -24.02 1.71
CA GLY A 191 35.59 -24.77 2.97
C GLY A 191 34.60 -24.51 4.12
N GLU A 192 33.66 -23.58 4.01
CA GLU A 192 32.69 -23.35 5.11
C GLU A 192 31.67 -24.50 5.22
N SER A 193 31.41 -24.96 6.45
CA SER A 193 30.32 -25.90 6.74
C SER A 193 28.96 -25.20 6.66
N ALA A 194 27.88 -25.96 6.45
CA ALA A 194 26.53 -25.39 6.40
C ALA A 194 26.16 -24.63 7.69
N LEU A 195 26.68 -25.09 8.84
CA LEU A 195 26.51 -24.41 10.11
C LEU A 195 27.24 -23.05 10.15
N GLN A 196 28.46 -22.96 9.62
CA GLN A 196 29.22 -21.70 9.57
C GLN A 196 28.51 -20.66 8.71
N VAL A 197 27.98 -21.08 7.55
CA VAL A 197 27.17 -20.22 6.68
C VAL A 197 25.91 -19.72 7.40
N LEU A 198 25.17 -20.64 8.05
CA LEU A 198 23.98 -20.27 8.83
C LEU A 198 24.31 -19.28 9.94
N GLN A 199 25.42 -19.46 10.65
CA GLN A 199 25.87 -18.56 11.72
C GLN A 199 26.28 -17.19 11.19
N ARG A 200 26.92 -17.13 10.01
CA ARG A 200 27.28 -15.88 9.34
C ARG A 200 26.03 -15.09 8.96
N HIS A 201 25.11 -15.71 8.22
CA HIS A 201 23.85 -15.06 7.83
C HIS A 201 22.91 -14.77 9.00
N PHE A 202 22.98 -15.56 10.09
CA PHE A 202 22.29 -15.23 11.34
C PHE A 202 22.88 -13.98 11.99
N THR A 203 24.19 -13.81 11.99
CA THR A 203 24.85 -12.61 12.52
C THR A 203 24.45 -11.37 11.71
N GLU A 204 24.44 -11.46 10.38
CA GLU A 204 23.91 -10.40 9.51
C GLU A 204 22.43 -10.09 9.81
N ALA A 205 21.60 -11.12 10.02
CA ALA A 205 20.18 -10.95 10.35
C ALA A 205 19.96 -10.28 11.71
N LEU A 206 20.80 -10.60 12.70
CA LEU A 206 20.79 -9.95 14.01
C LEU A 206 21.08 -8.46 13.86
N ASP A 207 22.13 -8.09 13.11
CA ASP A 207 22.50 -6.69 12.88
C ASP A 207 21.37 -5.89 12.21
N LEU A 208 20.68 -6.49 11.24
CA LEU A 208 19.50 -5.89 10.60
C LEU A 208 18.29 -5.77 11.54
N SER A 209 18.18 -6.66 12.53
CA SER A 209 17.05 -6.74 13.46
C SER A 209 17.29 -6.07 14.81
N LEU A 210 18.48 -5.49 15.04
CA LEU A 210 18.87 -4.88 16.32
C LEU A 210 17.83 -3.90 16.86
N LEU A 211 17.31 -3.00 16.00
CA LEU A 211 16.28 -2.04 16.39
C LEU A 211 14.98 -2.73 16.81
N GLU A 212 14.54 -3.77 16.08
CA GLU A 212 13.30 -4.48 16.40
C GLU A 212 13.44 -5.24 17.73
N MET A 213 14.59 -5.86 17.97
CA MET A 213 14.91 -6.54 19.22
C MET A 213 15.00 -5.56 20.40
N ALA A 214 15.68 -4.42 20.20
CA ALA A 214 15.77 -3.33 21.18
C ALA A 214 14.38 -2.81 21.59
N LEU A 215 13.48 -2.63 20.61
CA LEU A 215 12.10 -2.21 20.85
C LEU A 215 11.27 -3.30 21.54
N ALA A 216 11.59 -4.57 21.30
CA ALA A 216 10.96 -5.71 21.96
C ALA A 216 11.58 -6.06 23.33
N ASP A 217 12.57 -5.31 23.80
CA ASP A 217 13.31 -5.55 25.07
C ASP A 217 14.00 -6.93 25.11
N ILE A 218 14.50 -7.37 23.95
CA ILE A 218 15.16 -8.67 23.78
C ILE A 218 16.68 -8.44 23.72
N GLN A 219 17.41 -9.10 24.62
CA GLN A 219 18.87 -9.09 24.61
C GLN A 219 19.42 -9.97 23.46
N VAL A 220 20.47 -9.48 22.79
CA VAL A 220 21.05 -10.15 21.61
C VAL A 220 21.63 -11.50 21.99
N GLU A 221 22.30 -11.58 23.13
CA GLU A 221 22.93 -12.80 23.66
C GLU A 221 21.90 -13.88 23.94
N THR A 222 20.78 -13.52 24.57
CA THR A 222 19.66 -14.45 24.80
C THR A 222 19.09 -14.98 23.49
N MET A 223 18.92 -14.11 22.48
CA MET A 223 18.46 -14.54 21.16
C MET A 223 19.48 -15.46 20.46
N ARG A 224 20.79 -15.22 20.63
CA ARG A 224 21.85 -16.11 20.12
C ARG A 224 21.77 -17.50 20.76
N GLU A 225 21.64 -17.57 22.08
CA GLU A 225 21.50 -18.83 22.82
C GLU A 225 20.24 -19.60 22.41
N GLU A 226 19.11 -18.91 22.25
CA GLU A 226 17.85 -19.53 21.82
C GLU A 226 17.89 -20.04 20.38
N VAL A 227 18.56 -19.33 19.45
CA VAL A 227 18.59 -19.67 18.01
C VAL A 227 19.63 -20.72 17.68
N ALA A 228 20.76 -20.77 18.37
CA ALA A 228 21.86 -21.71 18.13
C ALA A 228 21.42 -23.18 17.89
N PRO A 229 20.60 -23.82 18.75
CA PRO A 229 20.17 -25.21 18.52
C PRO A 229 19.33 -25.40 17.27
N HIS A 230 18.59 -24.37 16.83
CA HIS A 230 17.84 -24.43 15.57
C HIS A 230 18.77 -24.42 14.36
N LEU A 231 19.84 -23.63 14.39
CA LEU A 231 20.81 -23.56 13.29
C LEU A 231 21.57 -24.89 13.16
N GLU A 232 21.97 -25.50 14.27
CA GLU A 232 22.59 -26.85 14.27
C GLU A 232 21.66 -27.89 13.67
N SER A 233 20.40 -27.90 14.11
CA SER A 233 19.36 -28.81 13.63
C SER A 233 19.10 -28.66 12.12
N LEU A 234 19.08 -27.43 11.62
CA LEU A 234 18.91 -27.11 10.20
C LEU A 234 20.16 -27.43 9.37
N ALA A 235 21.36 -27.19 9.89
CA ALA A 235 22.62 -27.55 9.24
C ALA A 235 22.69 -29.06 9.01
N HIS A 236 22.39 -29.85 10.04
CA HIS A 236 22.40 -31.31 9.96
C HIS A 236 21.38 -31.83 8.94
N TRP A 237 20.18 -31.25 8.91
CA TRP A 237 19.16 -31.58 7.91
C TRP A 237 19.62 -31.22 6.50
N TYR A 238 20.18 -30.02 6.32
CA TYR A 238 20.69 -29.56 5.03
C TYR A 238 21.81 -30.47 4.53
N GLU A 239 22.77 -30.86 5.35
CA GLU A 239 23.86 -31.76 4.93
C GLU A 239 23.36 -33.15 4.52
N HIS A 240 22.27 -33.63 5.12
CA HIS A 240 21.64 -34.88 4.73
C HIS A 240 20.90 -34.79 3.39
N GLU A 241 20.21 -33.67 3.16
CA GLU A 241 19.37 -33.45 1.96
C GLU A 241 20.10 -32.65 0.85
N ARG A 242 21.30 -32.13 1.05
CA ARG A 242 22.00 -31.28 0.05
C ARG A 242 22.16 -32.00 -1.29
N ASN A 243 22.41 -33.31 -1.22
CA ASN A 243 22.50 -34.14 -2.41
C ASN A 243 21.12 -34.18 -3.08
N THR A 244 20.01 -34.37 -2.36
CA THR A 244 18.67 -34.39 -2.97
C THR A 244 18.17 -33.04 -3.48
N LEU A 245 18.73 -31.93 -2.99
CA LEU A 245 18.43 -30.57 -3.43
C LEU A 245 19.11 -30.22 -4.76
N TRP A 246 20.39 -30.59 -4.94
CA TRP A 246 21.21 -30.10 -6.05
C TRP A 246 21.84 -31.21 -6.91
N ASP A 247 22.17 -32.37 -6.34
CA ASP A 247 22.90 -33.46 -7.02
C ASP A 247 22.07 -34.75 -7.23
N LEU A 248 21.98 -35.25 -8.46
CA LEU A 248 21.58 -36.65 -8.65
C LEU A 248 22.68 -37.57 -8.06
N PRO A 249 22.37 -38.56 -7.21
CA PRO A 249 23.38 -39.56 -6.86
C PRO A 249 23.86 -40.24 -8.15
N ALA A 250 25.16 -40.15 -8.41
CA ALA A 250 25.84 -40.59 -9.63
C ALA A 250 25.86 -42.11 -9.87
N SER A 251 24.85 -42.85 -9.41
CA SER A 251 24.76 -44.31 -9.54
C SER A 251 23.68 -44.80 -10.51
N TYR A 252 23.07 -43.91 -11.31
CA TYR A 252 22.05 -44.26 -12.31
C TYR A 252 22.36 -43.73 -13.72
N THR A 253 23.64 -43.56 -14.06
CA THR A 253 24.09 -43.26 -15.44
C THR A 253 24.55 -44.48 -16.20
N ASP A 254 23.90 -45.63 -16.01
CA ASP A 254 24.03 -46.72 -16.97
C ASP A 254 22.66 -47.27 -17.32
N GLN A 255 22.34 -47.14 -18.62
CA GLN A 255 21.16 -47.63 -19.33
C GLN A 255 19.93 -46.72 -19.27
N VAL A 256 19.86 -45.76 -20.20
CA VAL A 256 18.83 -45.70 -21.27
C VAL A 256 19.01 -44.38 -22.05
N GLY A 257 19.25 -44.51 -23.36
CA GLY A 257 18.72 -43.64 -24.43
C GLY A 257 19.08 -42.15 -24.44
N GLN A 258 19.86 -41.75 -25.45
CA GLN A 258 19.98 -40.37 -25.92
C GLN A 258 18.61 -39.69 -26.07
N GLY A 259 18.39 -38.66 -25.25
CA GLY A 259 17.34 -37.67 -25.39
C GLY A 259 17.77 -36.43 -24.62
N ASP A 260 18.15 -35.39 -25.33
CA ASP A 260 18.45 -34.06 -24.78
C ASP A 260 17.26 -33.54 -23.98
N ASN A 261 17.36 -33.59 -22.65
CA ASN A 261 16.78 -32.69 -21.65
C ASN A 261 17.11 -33.25 -20.27
N ALA A 262 18.38 -33.12 -19.85
CA ALA A 262 18.71 -33.19 -18.44
C ALA A 262 18.19 -31.90 -17.78
N GLU A 263 16.91 -31.88 -17.39
CA GLU A 263 16.34 -30.79 -16.58
C GLU A 263 17.14 -30.68 -15.28
N ALA A 264 17.92 -29.61 -15.13
CA ALA A 264 18.67 -29.31 -13.93
C ALA A 264 17.70 -29.18 -12.73
N ASN A 265 18.11 -29.65 -11.55
CA ASN A 265 17.33 -29.44 -10.32
C ASN A 265 17.21 -27.94 -10.06
N GLN A 266 16.00 -27.40 -10.18
CA GLN A 266 15.71 -26.00 -9.84
C GLN A 266 15.24 -25.94 -8.39
N VAL A 267 15.93 -25.19 -7.54
CA VAL A 267 15.54 -24.91 -6.15
C VAL A 267 15.22 -23.42 -6.04
N ARG A 268 14.11 -23.11 -5.37
CA ARG A 268 13.64 -21.74 -5.18
C ARG A 268 13.18 -21.54 -3.74
N ALA A 269 13.82 -20.62 -3.03
CA ALA A 269 13.35 -20.14 -1.74
C ALA A 269 12.31 -19.03 -1.92
N GLU A 270 11.38 -18.86 -0.98
CA GLU A 270 10.38 -17.76 -0.95
C GLU A 270 9.40 -17.67 -2.16
N THR A 271 9.16 -18.79 -2.86
CA THR A 271 8.32 -18.82 -4.07
C THR A 271 6.90 -18.28 -3.84
N PHE A 272 6.58 -17.18 -4.53
CA PHE A 272 5.26 -16.57 -4.49
C PHE A 272 4.31 -17.24 -5.49
N LEU A 273 3.11 -17.62 -5.02
CA LEU A 273 2.10 -18.32 -5.81
C LEU A 273 0.76 -17.59 -5.76
N LEU A 274 0.18 -17.39 -6.93
CA LEU A 274 -1.18 -16.87 -7.15
C LEU A 274 -2.07 -17.96 -7.75
N ALA A 275 -3.30 -18.09 -7.26
CA ALA A 275 -4.33 -18.93 -7.87
C ALA A 275 -5.70 -18.21 -7.82
N PRO A 276 -5.93 -17.22 -8.71
CA PRO A 276 -7.21 -16.52 -8.81
C PRO A 276 -8.41 -17.43 -9.02
N GLU A 277 -8.21 -18.58 -9.68
CA GLU A 277 -9.26 -19.56 -9.96
C GLU A 277 -9.94 -20.06 -8.68
N ILE A 278 -9.16 -20.22 -7.60
CA ILE A 278 -9.66 -20.65 -6.28
C ILE A 278 -9.60 -19.54 -5.23
N GLY A 279 -9.26 -18.31 -5.65
CA GLY A 279 -9.18 -17.14 -4.78
C GLY A 279 -8.19 -17.26 -3.63
N LEU A 280 -7.00 -17.81 -3.90
CA LEU A 280 -5.92 -18.00 -2.92
C LEU A 280 -4.59 -17.45 -3.42
N ARG A 281 -3.75 -17.06 -2.47
CA ARG A 281 -2.32 -16.75 -2.70
C ARG A 281 -1.47 -17.19 -1.52
N GLY A 282 -0.18 -17.34 -1.73
CA GLY A 282 0.74 -17.71 -0.67
C GLY A 282 2.19 -17.57 -1.08
N ARG A 283 3.08 -17.66 -0.09
CA ARG A 283 4.52 -17.67 -0.28
C ARG A 283 5.08 -18.93 0.36
N LEU A 284 5.65 -19.83 -0.43
CA LEU A 284 6.29 -21.05 0.03
C LEU A 284 7.70 -20.73 0.56
N ASP A 285 8.15 -21.39 1.63
CA ASP A 285 9.51 -21.21 2.10
C ASP A 285 10.54 -21.80 1.13
N LEU A 286 10.29 -23.01 0.62
CA LEU A 286 11.15 -23.69 -0.33
C LEU A 286 10.34 -24.56 -1.31
N PHE A 287 10.72 -24.49 -2.58
CA PHE A 287 10.16 -25.30 -3.66
C PHE A 287 11.30 -25.80 -4.54
N TRP A 288 11.35 -27.10 -4.84
CA TRP A 288 12.39 -27.65 -5.71
C TRP A 288 11.95 -28.87 -6.50
N GLN A 289 12.69 -29.18 -7.57
CA GLN A 289 12.52 -30.39 -8.39
C GLN A 289 13.62 -31.40 -8.10
N GLN A 290 13.24 -32.67 -7.92
CA GLN A 290 14.15 -33.80 -7.76
C GLN A 290 13.70 -34.95 -8.67
N SER A 291 14.53 -35.34 -9.65
CA SER A 291 14.26 -36.47 -10.57
C SER A 291 12.87 -36.40 -11.24
N GLY A 292 12.43 -35.20 -11.64
CA GLY A 292 11.11 -34.97 -12.25
C GLY A 292 9.94 -35.00 -11.25
N ARG A 293 10.20 -35.00 -9.94
CA ARG A 293 9.18 -34.84 -8.89
C ARG A 293 9.40 -33.53 -8.15
N GLN A 294 8.36 -32.73 -8.06
CA GLN A 294 8.40 -31.49 -7.29
C GLN A 294 8.23 -31.77 -5.80
N ARG A 295 8.89 -30.96 -4.99
CA ARG A 295 8.83 -30.99 -3.54
C ARG A 295 8.65 -29.58 -3.02
N LEU A 296 7.89 -29.46 -1.93
CA LEU A 296 7.70 -28.20 -1.24
C LEU A 296 8.00 -28.38 0.24
N LEU A 297 8.53 -27.34 0.86
CA LEU A 297 8.86 -27.34 2.27
C LEU A 297 8.37 -26.06 2.94
N GLU A 298 7.75 -26.25 4.10
CA GLU A 298 7.35 -25.19 5.02
C GLU A 298 8.15 -25.37 6.32
N LEU A 299 8.85 -24.32 6.74
CA LEU A 299 9.67 -24.34 7.96
C LEU A 299 8.86 -23.83 9.15
N LYS A 300 9.03 -24.47 10.31
CA LYS A 300 8.46 -24.04 11.59
C LYS A 300 9.52 -24.07 12.68
N THR A 301 9.62 -22.97 13.41
CA THR A 301 10.63 -22.81 14.48
C THR A 301 10.17 -23.36 15.83
N GLY A 302 8.91 -23.77 15.98
CA GLY A 302 8.44 -24.48 17.18
C GLY A 302 8.80 -25.98 17.16
N GLY A 303 8.41 -26.70 18.21
CA GLY A 303 8.45 -28.17 18.23
C GLY A 303 7.14 -28.82 17.77
N ALA A 304 7.20 -30.05 17.26
CA ALA A 304 6.01 -30.89 17.08
C ALA A 304 5.45 -31.36 18.43
N LYS A 305 4.17 -31.76 18.47
CA LYS A 305 3.58 -32.38 19.67
C LYS A 305 3.65 -33.90 19.53
N GLY A 306 4.75 -34.49 20.00
CA GLY A 306 5.00 -35.93 19.87
C GLY A 306 5.30 -36.32 18.42
N ASN A 307 4.81 -37.49 17.98
CA ASN A 307 5.10 -38.05 16.64
C ASN A 307 4.23 -37.48 15.51
N LEU A 308 3.45 -36.42 15.77
CA LEU A 308 2.55 -35.82 14.80
C LEU A 308 2.77 -34.30 14.70
N PRO A 309 2.69 -33.73 13.49
CA PRO A 309 2.76 -32.29 13.30
C PRO A 309 1.54 -31.61 13.92
N GLN A 310 1.72 -30.35 14.33
CA GLN A 310 0.63 -29.52 14.85
C GLN A 310 -0.47 -29.32 13.80
N ARG A 311 -1.74 -29.32 14.24
CA ARG A 311 -2.90 -29.23 13.34
C ARG A 311 -2.86 -27.99 12.46
N ASP A 312 -2.67 -26.83 13.06
CA ASP A 312 -2.66 -25.53 12.39
C ASP A 312 -1.53 -25.42 11.34
N HIS A 313 -0.40 -26.11 11.56
CA HIS A 313 0.72 -26.11 10.60
C HIS A 313 0.43 -26.98 9.37
N ARG A 314 -0.27 -28.11 9.55
CA ARG A 314 -0.71 -28.94 8.41
C ARG A 314 -1.65 -28.19 7.49
N TRP A 315 -2.47 -27.31 8.05
CA TRP A 315 -3.42 -26.50 7.30
C TRP A 315 -2.77 -25.59 6.27
N GLN A 316 -1.62 -25.00 6.63
CA GLN A 316 -0.84 -24.19 5.70
C GLN A 316 -0.37 -25.03 4.51
N VAL A 317 0.10 -26.25 4.79
CA VAL A 317 0.55 -27.20 3.77
C VAL A 317 -0.61 -27.64 2.85
N TYR A 318 -1.80 -27.90 3.40
CA TYR A 318 -2.99 -28.17 2.59
C TYR A 318 -3.38 -26.99 1.70
N GLY A 319 -3.21 -25.75 2.17
CA GLY A 319 -3.38 -24.56 1.36
C GLY A 319 -2.42 -24.49 0.18
N TYR A 320 -1.15 -24.84 0.37
CA TYR A 320 -0.18 -24.89 -0.74
C TYR A 320 -0.53 -25.99 -1.75
N HIS A 321 -0.96 -27.17 -1.28
CA HIS A 321 -1.48 -28.22 -2.17
C HIS A 321 -2.67 -27.72 -3.01
N ALA A 322 -3.57 -26.93 -2.41
CA ALA A 322 -4.67 -26.31 -3.15
C ALA A 322 -4.15 -25.31 -4.22
N LEU A 323 -3.16 -24.48 -3.92
CA LEU A 323 -2.54 -23.58 -4.92
C LEU A 323 -1.93 -24.34 -6.09
N LEU A 324 -1.21 -25.43 -5.82
CA LEU A 324 -0.57 -26.24 -6.86
C LEU A 324 -1.57 -27.02 -7.71
N THR A 325 -2.76 -27.31 -7.18
CA THR A 325 -3.81 -28.05 -7.90
C THR A 325 -4.27 -27.34 -9.18
N VAL A 326 -4.24 -26.01 -9.18
CA VAL A 326 -4.66 -25.17 -10.32
C VAL A 326 -3.59 -25.12 -11.42
N ARG A 327 -2.34 -25.46 -11.10
CA ARG A 327 -1.23 -25.43 -12.06
C ARG A 327 -1.43 -26.50 -13.13
N ARG A 328 -1.12 -26.16 -14.39
CA ARG A 328 -1.36 -27.03 -15.55
C ARG A 328 -0.41 -28.23 -15.61
N ASP A 329 0.80 -28.06 -15.09
CA ASP A 329 1.76 -29.14 -15.00
C ASP A 329 1.29 -30.19 -13.97
N SER A 330 0.98 -31.38 -14.50
CA SER A 330 0.49 -32.52 -13.72
C SER A 330 1.51 -33.05 -12.71
N GLN A 331 2.80 -32.75 -12.89
CA GLN A 331 3.86 -33.10 -11.94
C GLN A 331 3.78 -32.23 -10.67
N MET A 332 3.39 -30.95 -10.80
CA MET A 332 3.15 -30.07 -9.63
C MET A 332 2.05 -30.57 -8.72
N LYS A 333 1.01 -31.16 -9.29
CA LYS A 333 -0.15 -31.67 -8.52
C LYS A 333 0.19 -32.87 -7.65
N LYS A 334 1.35 -33.49 -7.86
CA LYS A 334 1.86 -34.63 -7.09
C LYS A 334 3.04 -34.24 -6.20
N ALA A 335 3.25 -32.95 -5.97
CA ALA A 335 4.36 -32.47 -5.17
C ALA A 335 4.32 -33.09 -3.76
N LEU A 336 5.48 -33.55 -3.28
CA LEU A 336 5.59 -34.04 -1.91
C LEU A 336 5.83 -32.84 -0.99
N ALA A 337 4.91 -32.63 -0.06
CA ALA A 337 5.02 -31.57 0.92
C ALA A 337 5.66 -32.05 2.22
N THR A 338 6.67 -31.32 2.65
CA THR A 338 7.40 -31.57 3.90
C THR A 338 7.17 -30.42 4.86
N LEU A 339 6.71 -30.73 6.06
CA LEU A 339 6.70 -29.78 7.18
C LEU A 339 7.93 -30.01 8.04
N LEU A 340 8.83 -29.04 8.11
CA LEU A 340 10.11 -29.14 8.81
C LEU A 340 10.04 -28.35 10.13
N TYR A 341 10.37 -29.01 11.25
CA TYR A 341 10.47 -28.37 12.56
C TYR A 341 11.93 -28.28 12.99
N SER A 342 12.42 -27.06 13.23
CA SER A 342 13.80 -26.85 13.73
C SER A 342 13.90 -26.85 15.26
N GLY A 343 12.78 -26.81 15.99
CA GLY A 343 12.77 -26.71 17.45
C GLY A 343 13.12 -27.97 18.22
N THR A 344 13.54 -29.04 17.54
CA THR A 344 14.04 -30.27 18.18
C THR A 344 15.56 -30.26 18.21
N PRO A 345 16.19 -30.36 19.39
CA PRO A 345 17.65 -30.39 19.51
C PRO A 345 18.28 -31.51 18.68
N SER A 346 19.42 -31.22 18.05
CA SER A 346 20.27 -32.17 17.30
C SER A 346 19.72 -32.71 15.97
N GLN A 347 18.40 -32.77 15.77
CA GLN A 347 17.82 -33.21 14.48
C GLN A 347 16.48 -32.55 14.19
N ALA A 348 16.35 -31.93 13.02
CA ALA A 348 15.09 -31.33 12.58
C ALA A 348 14.08 -32.43 12.22
N GLN A 349 12.83 -32.27 12.66
CA GLN A 349 11.77 -33.25 12.38
C GLN A 349 11.05 -32.89 11.09
N ALA A 350 11.11 -33.79 10.10
CA ALA A 350 10.42 -33.66 8.83
C ALA A 350 9.18 -34.57 8.77
N PHE A 351 8.04 -34.00 8.40
CA PHE A 351 6.78 -34.75 8.22
C PHE A 351 6.28 -34.61 6.78
N GLY A 352 6.13 -35.73 6.09
CA GLY A 352 5.45 -35.78 4.79
C GLY A 352 3.94 -35.60 4.95
N ILE A 353 3.37 -34.61 4.29
CA ILE A 353 1.93 -34.29 4.34
C ILE A 353 1.31 -34.63 2.98
N PRO A 354 0.52 -35.71 2.87
CA PRO A 354 -0.12 -36.10 1.62
C PRO A 354 -1.19 -35.08 1.22
N ALA A 355 -1.39 -34.94 -0.09
CA ALA A 355 -2.49 -34.17 -0.66
C ALA A 355 -3.65 -35.10 -1.01
N THR A 356 -4.82 -34.90 -0.39
CA THR A 356 -6.07 -35.54 -0.80
C THR A 356 -7.11 -34.51 -1.20
N ILE A 357 -8.04 -34.91 -2.07
CA ILE A 357 -9.16 -34.05 -2.48
C ILE A 357 -9.99 -33.58 -1.28
N ARG A 358 -10.07 -34.39 -0.21
CA ARG A 358 -10.80 -34.05 1.01
C ARG A 358 -10.19 -32.84 1.72
N GLU A 359 -8.86 -32.71 1.75
CA GLU A 359 -8.21 -31.54 2.34
C GLU A 359 -8.38 -30.30 1.46
N ILE A 360 -8.24 -30.44 0.14
CA ILE A 360 -8.47 -29.33 -0.82
C ILE A 360 -9.91 -28.79 -0.68
N GLN A 361 -10.91 -29.67 -0.59
CA GLN A 361 -12.30 -29.27 -0.37
C GLN A 361 -12.51 -28.53 0.96
N ARG A 362 -11.85 -28.97 2.03
CA ARG A 362 -11.91 -28.28 3.33
C ARG A 362 -11.30 -26.89 3.26
N VAL A 363 -10.17 -26.76 2.57
CA VAL A 363 -9.52 -25.47 2.31
C VAL A 363 -10.46 -24.53 1.57
N ASN A 364 -11.07 -25.01 0.49
CA ASN A 364 -12.04 -24.24 -0.28
C ASN A 364 -13.27 -23.82 0.54
N GLU A 365 -13.87 -24.73 1.30
CA GLU A 365 -15.06 -24.42 2.12
C GLU A 365 -14.72 -23.38 3.21
N THR A 366 -13.59 -23.53 3.88
CA THR A 366 -13.15 -22.57 4.90
C THR A 366 -12.90 -21.20 4.28
N ARG A 367 -12.25 -21.17 3.11
CA ARG A 367 -12.05 -19.94 2.33
C ARG A 367 -13.39 -19.30 1.96
N ASN A 368 -14.37 -20.05 1.47
CA ASN A 368 -15.69 -19.53 1.11
C ASN A 368 -16.40 -18.90 2.32
N LEU A 369 -16.31 -19.50 3.50
CA LEU A 369 -16.88 -18.94 4.73
C LEU A 369 -16.22 -17.61 5.11
N LEU A 370 -14.90 -17.51 5.02
CA LEU A 370 -14.17 -16.27 5.30
C LEU A 370 -14.48 -15.18 4.28
N VAL A 371 -14.56 -15.54 2.99
CA VAL A 371 -14.92 -14.60 1.92
C VAL A 371 -16.35 -14.12 2.07
N LEU A 372 -17.30 -15.00 2.41
CA LEU A 372 -18.66 -14.59 2.73
C LEU A 372 -18.66 -13.55 3.87
N SER A 373 -17.88 -13.78 4.93
CA SER A 373 -17.74 -12.80 6.02
C SER A 373 -17.05 -11.50 5.62
N ARG A 374 -16.06 -11.55 4.73
CA ARG A 374 -15.41 -10.37 4.15
C ARG A 374 -16.39 -9.53 3.33
N VAL A 375 -17.25 -10.19 2.56
CA VAL A 375 -18.27 -9.56 1.71
C VAL A 375 -19.37 -8.92 2.56
N THR A 376 -19.93 -9.68 3.50
CA THR A 376 -21.11 -9.25 4.27
C THR A 376 -20.74 -8.45 5.52
N GLN A 377 -19.45 -8.34 5.85
CA GLN A 377 -18.94 -7.65 7.05
C GLN A 377 -19.43 -8.26 8.38
N VAL A 378 -19.91 -9.51 8.32
CA VAL A 378 -20.45 -10.26 9.46
C VAL A 378 -19.66 -11.55 9.60
N PRO A 379 -19.03 -11.81 10.75
CA PRO A 379 -18.25 -13.02 10.95
C PRO A 379 -19.18 -14.24 11.10
N PRO A 380 -18.66 -15.46 10.99
CA PRO A 380 -19.47 -16.67 11.23
C PRO A 380 -20.00 -16.71 12.66
N ALA A 381 -21.02 -17.55 12.87
CA ALA A 381 -21.55 -17.80 14.22
C ALA A 381 -20.42 -18.26 15.19
N PRO A 382 -20.50 -17.92 16.49
CA PRO A 382 -19.56 -18.42 17.47
C PRO A 382 -19.50 -19.96 17.48
N PRO A 383 -18.33 -20.57 17.70
CA PRO A 383 -18.18 -22.04 17.71
C PRO A 383 -18.74 -22.72 18.97
N GLY A 384 -19.45 -21.99 19.84
CA GLY A 384 -20.00 -22.48 21.10
C GLY A 384 -19.04 -22.44 22.32
N PRO A 385 -19.53 -22.84 23.51
CA PRO A 385 -18.86 -22.62 24.79
C PRO A 385 -17.52 -23.33 24.95
N SER A 386 -17.39 -24.57 24.48
CA SER A 386 -16.15 -25.33 24.62
C SER A 386 -14.93 -24.64 23.99
N ARG A 387 -15.12 -23.96 22.84
CA ARG A 387 -14.07 -23.20 22.16
C ARG A 387 -14.01 -21.76 22.68
N CYS A 388 -15.15 -21.08 22.87
CA CYS A 388 -15.17 -19.70 23.34
C CYS A 388 -14.48 -19.53 24.70
N THR A 389 -14.70 -20.42 25.67
CA THR A 389 -14.08 -20.37 27.01
C THR A 389 -12.55 -20.48 26.97
N ARG A 390 -11.98 -21.12 25.94
CA ARG A 390 -10.53 -21.33 25.79
C ARG A 390 -9.88 -20.38 24.78
N CYS A 391 -10.65 -19.47 24.19
CA CYS A 391 -10.17 -18.57 23.15
C CYS A 391 -9.35 -17.44 23.78
N SER A 392 -8.11 -17.25 23.33
CA SER A 392 -7.26 -16.13 23.75
C SER A 392 -7.78 -14.75 23.34
N LEU A 393 -8.69 -14.70 22.34
CA LEU A 393 -9.27 -13.47 21.83
C LEU A 393 -10.68 -13.19 22.40
N LEU A 394 -11.10 -13.85 23.48
CA LEU A 394 -12.48 -13.76 23.98
C LEU A 394 -12.89 -12.33 24.32
N GLU A 395 -12.09 -11.59 25.09
CA GLU A 395 -12.41 -10.22 25.52
C GLU A 395 -12.50 -9.25 24.34
N HIS A 396 -11.52 -9.33 23.42
CA HIS A 396 -11.53 -8.58 22.18
C HIS A 396 -12.74 -8.93 21.31
N CYS A 397 -13.09 -10.23 21.23
CA CYS A 397 -14.26 -10.70 20.51
C CYS A 397 -15.54 -10.12 21.10
N GLN A 398 -15.72 -10.11 22.42
CA GLN A 398 -16.89 -9.52 23.08
C GLN A 398 -16.99 -8.02 22.77
N SER A 399 -15.88 -7.29 22.91
CA SER A 399 -15.84 -5.84 22.70
C SER A 399 -16.14 -5.45 21.25
N ILE A 400 -15.50 -6.10 20.28
CA ILE A 400 -15.76 -5.85 18.86
C ILE A 400 -17.18 -6.27 18.49
N SER A 401 -17.69 -7.38 19.05
CA SER A 401 -19.07 -7.82 18.77
C SER A 401 -20.09 -6.80 19.27
N SER A 402 -19.86 -6.21 20.44
CA SER A 402 -20.68 -5.10 20.96
C SER A 402 -20.62 -3.87 20.05
N MET A 403 -19.43 -3.49 19.57
CA MET A 403 -19.25 -2.33 18.68
C MET A 403 -19.87 -2.52 17.30
N LEU A 404 -19.78 -3.71 16.71
CA LEU A 404 -20.23 -3.98 15.34
C LEU A 404 -21.56 -4.72 15.27
N ASP A 405 -22.25 -4.89 16.40
CA ASP A 405 -23.50 -5.66 16.50
C ASP A 405 -23.38 -7.08 15.95
N TRP A 406 -22.21 -7.71 16.13
CA TRP A 406 -22.02 -9.11 15.78
C TRP A 406 -22.67 -10.01 16.82
N PRO A 407 -23.04 -11.26 16.46
CA PRO A 407 -23.47 -12.25 17.44
C PRO A 407 -22.43 -12.39 18.54
N MET A 408 -22.84 -12.29 19.81
CA MET A 408 -21.93 -12.35 20.96
C MET A 408 -21.29 -13.73 21.07
N PRO A 409 -20.01 -13.84 21.47
CA PRO A 409 -19.42 -15.15 21.78
C PRO A 409 -20.11 -15.76 22.99
N GLU A 410 -20.20 -17.10 23.02
CA GLU A 410 -20.94 -17.87 24.02
C GLU A 410 -19.97 -18.62 24.95
N PRO A 411 -19.22 -17.99 25.87
CA PRO A 411 -18.37 -18.75 26.79
C PRO A 411 -19.19 -19.40 27.92
N ASP A 412 -18.62 -20.45 28.51
CA ASP A 412 -19.08 -21.01 29.79
C ASP A 412 -18.61 -20.10 30.94
N PHE A 413 -19.54 -19.29 31.46
CA PHE A 413 -19.27 -18.31 32.51
C PHE A 413 -18.87 -18.95 33.85
N GLU A 414 -19.32 -20.16 34.16
CA GLU A 414 -18.95 -20.83 35.41
C GLU A 414 -17.49 -21.29 35.35
N GLN A 415 -17.08 -21.89 34.22
CA GLN A 415 -15.68 -22.28 34.00
C GLN A 415 -14.73 -21.07 33.98
N LEU A 416 -15.17 -19.93 33.43
CA LEU A 416 -14.38 -18.69 33.44
C LEU A 416 -14.14 -18.17 34.86
N LYS A 417 -15.18 -18.13 35.69
CA LYS A 417 -15.06 -17.70 37.11
C LYS A 417 -14.09 -18.58 37.88
N GLN A 418 -14.16 -19.90 37.70
CA GLN A 418 -13.24 -20.84 38.34
C GLN A 418 -11.79 -20.64 37.87
N ARG A 419 -11.56 -20.36 36.58
CA ARG A 419 -10.23 -20.01 36.05
C ARG A 419 -9.69 -18.69 36.61
N GLN A 420 -10.52 -17.66 36.67
CA GLN A 420 -10.12 -16.36 37.22
C GLN A 420 -9.80 -16.44 38.73
N GLN A 421 -10.46 -17.34 39.47
CA GLN A 421 -10.14 -17.60 40.88
C GLN A 421 -8.83 -18.41 41.07
N ALA A 422 -8.41 -19.21 40.09
CA ALA A 422 -7.20 -20.03 40.15
C ALA A 422 -5.92 -19.29 39.69
N THR A 423 -6.04 -18.17 38.97
CA THR A 423 -4.94 -17.32 38.51
C THR A 423 -5.26 -15.85 38.80
N PRO A 424 -4.75 -15.24 39.90
CA PRO A 424 -5.11 -13.88 40.31
C PRO A 424 -4.50 -12.75 39.47
N HIS A 425 -3.67 -13.05 38.46
CA HIS A 425 -2.94 -12.04 37.69
C HIS A 425 -3.49 -11.88 36.27
N ALA A 426 -3.61 -10.59 35.89
CA ALA A 426 -4.00 -10.05 34.58
C ALA A 426 -5.51 -10.11 34.24
N SER A 427 -6.32 -9.33 34.96
CA SER A 427 -7.52 -8.73 34.36
C SER A 427 -7.20 -7.27 34.01
N VAL A 428 -6.68 -7.04 32.80
CA VAL A 428 -6.61 -5.67 32.28
C VAL A 428 -8.03 -5.29 31.88
N GLN A 429 -8.72 -4.58 32.78
CA GLN A 429 -10.05 -4.02 32.53
C GLN A 429 -9.98 -2.94 31.44
N HIS A 430 -9.94 -3.34 30.17
CA HIS A 430 -10.29 -2.45 29.06
C HIS A 430 -11.81 -2.49 28.81
N THR A 431 -12.58 -2.09 29.81
CA THR A 431 -14.00 -1.75 29.62
C THR A 431 -14.20 -0.28 29.95
N THR A 432 -13.63 0.59 29.12
CA THR A 432 -14.17 1.94 28.99
C THR A 432 -15.66 1.80 28.65
N LEU A 433 -16.54 2.39 29.45
CA LEU A 433 -17.97 2.47 29.13
C LEU A 433 -18.10 3.10 27.73
N GLN A 434 -18.49 2.30 26.75
CA GLN A 434 -18.64 2.74 25.37
C GLN A 434 -19.93 3.54 25.25
N THR A 435 -19.84 4.77 24.76
CA THR A 435 -21.02 5.57 24.47
C THR A 435 -21.67 5.11 23.16
N SER A 436 -22.98 5.32 23.01
CA SER A 436 -23.70 5.02 21.77
C SER A 436 -23.09 5.74 20.55
N GLU A 437 -22.55 6.94 20.74
CA GLU A 437 -21.92 7.73 19.68
C GLU A 437 -20.55 7.21 19.25
N GLU A 438 -19.72 6.74 20.20
CA GLU A 438 -18.44 6.09 19.89
C GLU A 438 -18.63 4.84 19.03
N LYS A 439 -19.69 4.09 19.34
CA LYS A 439 -20.11 2.93 18.55
C LYS A 439 -20.49 3.34 17.12
N VAL A 440 -21.30 4.40 16.95
CA VAL A 440 -21.68 4.91 15.62
C VAL A 440 -20.45 5.38 14.82
N PHE A 441 -19.51 6.08 15.46
CA PHE A 441 -18.26 6.50 14.82
C PHE A 441 -17.46 5.29 14.32
N PHE A 442 -17.26 4.28 15.17
CA PHE A 442 -16.53 3.06 14.82
C PHE A 442 -17.21 2.31 13.67
N GLN A 443 -18.53 2.10 13.75
CA GLN A 443 -19.32 1.42 12.73
C GLN A 443 -19.26 2.13 11.38
N LYS A 444 -19.40 3.47 11.38
CA LYS A 444 -19.31 4.29 10.17
C LYS A 444 -17.99 4.05 9.45
N TYR A 445 -16.86 4.32 10.11
CA TYR A 445 -15.56 4.20 9.46
C TYR A 445 -15.15 2.75 9.18
N TYR A 446 -15.58 1.79 9.99
CA TYR A 446 -15.39 0.38 9.70
C TYR A 446 -16.05 0.02 8.36
N ARG A 447 -17.33 0.37 8.17
CA ARG A 447 -18.06 0.12 6.91
C ARG A 447 -17.41 0.81 5.71
N LEU A 448 -17.04 2.08 5.85
CA LEU A 448 -16.40 2.85 4.76
C LEU A 448 -15.07 2.25 4.34
N LEU A 449 -14.24 1.83 5.30
CA LEU A 449 -12.98 1.16 5.00
C LEU A 449 -13.22 -0.19 4.32
N GLN A 450 -14.23 -0.98 4.74
CA GLN A 450 -14.54 -2.23 4.02
C GLN A 450 -14.92 -1.99 2.56
N LEU A 451 -15.71 -0.95 2.25
CA LEU A 451 -16.03 -0.57 0.87
C LEU A 451 -14.77 -0.19 0.07
N GLU A 452 -13.87 0.59 0.67
CA GLU A 452 -12.59 0.95 0.07
C GLU A 452 -11.71 -0.27 -0.22
N GLY A 453 -11.59 -1.19 0.75
CA GLY A 453 -10.82 -2.42 0.59
C GLY A 453 -11.37 -3.31 -0.52
N ARG A 454 -12.70 -3.38 -0.68
CA ARG A 454 -13.33 -4.13 -1.77
C ARG A 454 -13.05 -3.53 -3.14
N GLU A 455 -12.96 -2.21 -3.25
CA GLU A 455 -12.59 -1.57 -4.52
C GLU A 455 -11.11 -1.84 -4.85
N GLY A 456 -10.23 -1.86 -3.84
CA GLY A 456 -8.84 -2.31 -3.99
C GLY A 456 -8.72 -3.76 -4.47
N GLU A 457 -9.52 -4.67 -3.92
CA GLU A 457 -9.60 -6.08 -4.35
C GLU A 457 -10.03 -6.19 -5.82
N LYS A 458 -11.03 -5.41 -6.26
CA LYS A 458 -11.44 -5.36 -7.69
C LYS A 458 -10.33 -4.82 -8.60
N GLN A 459 -9.63 -3.78 -8.16
CA GLN A 459 -8.52 -3.21 -8.92
C GLN A 459 -7.40 -4.25 -9.09
N GLN A 460 -7.05 -4.98 -8.03
CA GLN A 460 -6.11 -6.09 -8.10
C GLN A 460 -6.57 -7.20 -9.06
N ALA A 461 -7.87 -7.51 -9.07
CA ALA A 461 -8.44 -8.52 -9.96
C ALA A 461 -8.31 -8.20 -11.46
N THR A 462 -8.10 -6.93 -11.81
CA THR A 462 -7.77 -6.52 -13.18
C THR A 462 -6.57 -7.30 -13.73
N LEU A 463 -5.61 -7.68 -12.88
CA LEU A 463 -4.42 -8.43 -13.28
C LEU A 463 -4.74 -9.74 -14.01
N TRP A 464 -5.74 -10.51 -13.54
CA TRP A 464 -6.15 -11.78 -14.16
C TRP A 464 -7.44 -11.68 -15.00
N LYS A 465 -8.17 -10.57 -14.91
CA LYS A 465 -9.37 -10.33 -15.74
C LYS A 465 -9.09 -9.70 -17.08
N THR A 466 -7.93 -9.05 -17.25
CA THR A 466 -7.55 -8.38 -18.49
C THR A 466 -6.38 -9.09 -19.14
N THR A 467 -6.31 -8.98 -20.46
CA THR A 467 -5.20 -9.50 -21.26
C THR A 467 -3.95 -8.64 -21.08
N MET A 468 -2.77 -9.20 -21.36
CA MET A 468 -1.51 -8.44 -21.32
C MET A 468 -1.56 -7.18 -22.19
N ARG A 469 -2.16 -7.29 -23.39
CA ARG A 469 -2.34 -6.16 -24.32
C ARG A 469 -3.16 -5.04 -23.69
N GLU A 470 -4.30 -5.35 -23.11
CA GLU A 470 -5.15 -4.36 -22.43
C GLU A 470 -4.41 -3.70 -21.26
N ARG A 471 -3.61 -4.46 -20.49
CA ARG A 471 -2.81 -3.90 -19.40
C ARG A 471 -1.72 -2.96 -19.89
N LEU A 472 -1.09 -3.25 -21.03
CA LEU A 472 -0.13 -2.34 -21.68
C LEU A 472 -0.81 -1.07 -22.17
N GLU A 473 -1.97 -1.19 -22.82
CA GLU A 473 -2.77 -0.04 -23.31
C GLU A 473 -3.26 0.85 -22.16
N LEU A 474 -3.59 0.25 -21.01
CA LEU A 474 -3.94 0.95 -19.77
C LEU A 474 -2.71 1.43 -18.97
N GLY A 475 -1.49 1.12 -19.42
CA GLY A 475 -0.24 1.47 -18.77
C GLY A 475 -0.03 0.80 -17.40
N MET A 476 -0.68 -0.32 -17.11
CA MET A 476 -0.50 -1.06 -15.85
C MET A 476 0.70 -2.02 -15.88
N SER A 477 1.34 -2.17 -17.05
CA SER A 477 2.35 -3.18 -17.30
C SER A 477 3.48 -2.65 -18.18
N ILE A 478 4.65 -3.29 -18.11
CA ILE A 478 5.79 -3.11 -19.03
C ILE A 478 6.17 -4.50 -19.57
N GLN A 479 6.44 -4.60 -20.86
CA GLN A 479 6.90 -5.83 -21.52
C GLN A 479 8.22 -5.58 -22.27
N GLY A 480 8.92 -6.67 -22.58
CA GLY A 480 10.15 -6.63 -23.40
C GLY A 480 11.34 -6.18 -22.57
N LEU A 481 11.43 -6.66 -21.33
CA LEU A 481 12.55 -6.38 -20.45
C LEU A 481 13.79 -7.13 -20.95
N GLU A 482 14.84 -6.39 -21.25
CA GLU A 482 16.14 -6.93 -21.64
C GLU A 482 17.16 -6.60 -20.53
N PRO A 483 17.71 -7.59 -19.81
CA PRO A 483 18.73 -7.35 -18.79
C PRO A 483 19.93 -6.60 -19.38
N LEU A 484 20.30 -5.45 -18.79
CA LEU A 484 21.49 -4.69 -19.20
C LEU A 484 22.77 -5.27 -18.61
N GLU A 485 22.69 -5.66 -17.34
CA GLU A 485 23.79 -6.21 -16.56
C GLU A 485 23.35 -7.46 -15.80
N ARG A 486 24.31 -8.19 -15.25
CA ARG A 486 24.00 -9.28 -14.31
C ARG A 486 23.40 -8.69 -13.03
N PRO A 487 22.45 -9.40 -12.39
CA PRO A 487 21.89 -8.95 -11.12
C PRO A 487 22.99 -8.74 -10.07
N GLN A 488 22.92 -7.62 -9.36
CA GLN A 488 23.85 -7.26 -8.30
C GLN A 488 23.21 -7.57 -6.94
N VAL A 489 23.96 -8.19 -6.04
CA VAL A 489 23.48 -8.42 -4.66
C VAL A 489 23.43 -7.07 -3.95
N GLU A 490 22.27 -6.69 -3.44
CA GLU A 490 22.08 -5.47 -2.67
C GLU A 490 21.32 -5.81 -1.37
N LYS A 491 22.04 -5.80 -0.25
CA LYS A 491 21.56 -6.17 1.09
C LYS A 491 20.99 -7.62 1.09
N ASP A 492 19.69 -7.76 1.30
CA ASP A 492 18.93 -9.02 1.43
C ASP A 492 18.28 -9.48 0.11
N GLY A 493 18.63 -8.87 -1.02
CA GLY A 493 18.03 -9.16 -2.32
C GLY A 493 18.93 -8.83 -3.50
N TRP A 494 18.29 -8.63 -4.65
CA TRP A 494 18.92 -8.42 -5.93
C TRP A 494 18.43 -7.13 -6.55
N ARG A 495 19.37 -6.34 -7.06
CA ARG A 495 19.08 -5.23 -7.94
C ARG A 495 19.38 -5.65 -9.38
N GLN A 496 18.44 -5.38 -10.27
CA GLN A 496 18.61 -5.68 -11.69
C GLN A 496 18.11 -4.52 -12.55
N ASP A 497 18.92 -4.16 -13.53
CA ASP A 497 18.66 -3.08 -14.47
C ASP A 497 18.28 -3.67 -15.83
N PHE A 498 17.19 -3.17 -16.40
CA PHE A 498 16.63 -3.62 -17.66
C PHE A 498 16.52 -2.47 -18.64
N ARG A 499 16.77 -2.76 -19.92
CA ARG A 499 16.31 -1.95 -21.03
C ARG A 499 14.87 -2.33 -21.34
N CYS A 500 14.02 -1.34 -21.57
CA CYS A 500 12.61 -1.55 -21.87
C CYS A 500 12.03 -0.33 -22.59
N THR A 501 10.97 -0.48 -23.36
CA THR A 501 10.19 0.69 -23.81
C THR A 501 9.06 0.94 -22.82
N ASN A 502 9.26 1.91 -21.93
CA ASN A 502 8.29 2.23 -20.90
C ASN A 502 7.27 3.28 -21.38
N THR A 503 6.03 2.84 -21.57
CA THR A 503 4.86 3.71 -21.82
C THR A 503 3.84 3.64 -20.69
N SER A 504 4.21 2.99 -19.59
CA SER A 504 3.33 2.66 -18.48
C SER A 504 3.10 3.84 -17.53
N GLU A 505 2.13 3.66 -16.65
CA GLU A 505 1.78 4.50 -15.52
C GLU A 505 2.59 4.21 -14.24
N LEU A 506 3.48 3.20 -14.28
CA LEU A 506 4.29 2.75 -13.16
C LEU A 506 5.31 3.82 -12.73
N ARG A 507 5.77 3.71 -11.48
CA ARG A 507 6.56 4.75 -10.81
C ARG A 507 7.63 4.16 -9.92
N GLU A 508 8.68 4.95 -9.68
CA GLU A 508 9.61 4.68 -8.59
C GLU A 508 8.86 4.56 -7.24
N GLY A 509 9.18 3.50 -6.51
CA GLY A 509 8.53 3.10 -5.26
C GLY A 509 7.31 2.19 -5.43
N ASP A 510 6.77 2.00 -6.65
CA ASP A 510 5.63 1.10 -6.85
C ASP A 510 6.05 -0.36 -6.59
N GLU A 511 5.15 -1.11 -5.94
CA GLU A 511 5.26 -2.56 -5.82
C GLU A 511 4.78 -3.23 -7.12
N ILE A 512 5.56 -4.21 -7.55
CA ILE A 512 5.37 -4.88 -8.84
C ILE A 512 5.45 -6.40 -8.71
N LEU A 513 4.86 -7.07 -9.68
CA LEU A 513 5.17 -8.47 -10.02
C LEU A 513 6.07 -8.48 -11.25
N LEU A 514 7.30 -8.97 -11.08
CA LEU A 514 8.19 -9.33 -12.18
C LEU A 514 7.85 -10.76 -12.59
N SER A 515 7.64 -11.01 -13.89
CA SER A 515 7.32 -12.33 -14.40
C SER A 515 8.04 -12.69 -15.68
N ASP A 516 8.02 -13.99 -15.99
CA ASP A 516 8.48 -14.57 -17.26
C ASP A 516 7.60 -14.26 -18.48
N GLY A 517 6.55 -13.44 -18.29
CA GLY A 517 5.56 -13.11 -19.31
C GLY A 517 4.15 -13.55 -18.89
N ASN A 518 4.04 -14.38 -17.86
CA ASN A 518 2.78 -14.79 -17.29
C ASN A 518 2.73 -14.54 -15.76
N PRO A 519 2.09 -13.46 -15.30
CA PRO A 519 2.07 -13.07 -13.90
C PRO A 519 1.20 -13.97 -13.00
N ILE A 520 0.49 -14.95 -13.57
CA ILE A 520 -0.40 -15.85 -12.81
C ILE A 520 0.21 -17.25 -12.74
N SER A 521 0.44 -17.87 -13.90
CA SER A 521 0.87 -19.28 -13.97
C SER A 521 2.37 -19.48 -14.17
N GLY A 522 3.11 -18.43 -14.52
CA GLY A 522 4.56 -18.48 -14.77
C GLY A 522 5.41 -18.27 -13.51
N GLU A 523 6.71 -18.06 -13.72
CA GLU A 523 7.62 -17.64 -12.66
C GLU A 523 7.36 -16.19 -12.28
N VAL A 524 7.11 -15.93 -10.99
CA VAL A 524 6.81 -14.59 -10.50
C VAL A 524 7.58 -14.28 -9.22
N VAL A 525 8.02 -13.03 -9.10
CA VAL A 525 8.58 -12.48 -7.86
C VAL A 525 8.03 -11.08 -7.62
N THR A 526 7.78 -10.77 -6.35
CA THR A 526 7.40 -9.41 -5.95
C THR A 526 8.65 -8.54 -5.86
N GLY A 527 8.57 -7.31 -6.36
CA GLY A 527 9.67 -6.35 -6.32
C GLY A 527 9.21 -4.92 -6.11
N THR A 528 10.17 -4.01 -6.07
CA THR A 528 9.94 -2.56 -6.00
C THR A 528 10.74 -1.87 -7.10
N ILE A 529 10.12 -0.90 -7.76
CA ILE A 529 10.82 -0.06 -8.74
C ILE A 529 11.74 0.92 -8.00
N MET A 530 13.04 0.85 -8.27
CA MET A 530 14.06 1.70 -7.66
C MET A 530 14.29 2.97 -8.48
N ARG A 531 14.42 2.81 -9.81
CA ARG A 531 14.55 3.90 -10.77
C ARG A 531 13.77 3.59 -12.03
N LEU A 532 13.20 4.62 -12.66
CA LEU A 532 12.39 4.45 -13.88
C LEU A 532 12.60 5.57 -14.89
N SER A 533 12.96 5.21 -16.12
CA SER A 533 13.01 6.10 -17.27
C SER A 533 12.10 5.60 -18.40
N SER A 534 12.15 6.25 -19.57
CA SER A 534 11.43 5.81 -20.78
C SER A 534 12.07 4.59 -21.43
N GLU A 535 13.36 4.35 -21.20
CA GLU A 535 14.14 3.31 -21.90
C GLU A 535 14.79 2.29 -20.96
N GLN A 536 14.80 2.57 -19.65
CA GLN A 536 15.44 1.74 -18.64
C GLN A 536 14.62 1.70 -17.36
N ILE A 537 14.68 0.57 -16.68
CA ILE A 537 14.07 0.36 -15.37
C ILE A 537 15.04 -0.37 -14.46
N SER A 538 15.19 0.14 -13.24
CA SER A 538 15.95 -0.52 -12.17
C SER A 538 14.96 -1.02 -11.14
N ILE A 539 15.00 -2.32 -10.86
CA ILE A 539 14.12 -2.94 -9.87
C ILE A 539 14.95 -3.63 -8.78
N TRP A 540 14.35 -3.72 -7.62
CA TRP A 540 14.83 -4.56 -6.53
C TRP A 540 13.86 -5.70 -6.28
N THR A 541 14.36 -6.93 -6.23
CA THR A 541 13.59 -8.13 -5.92
C THR A 541 14.31 -8.94 -4.84
N ARG A 542 13.56 -9.74 -4.07
CA ARG A 542 14.16 -10.65 -3.09
C ARG A 542 14.80 -11.89 -3.72
N GLU A 543 14.33 -12.23 -4.91
CA GLU A 543 14.67 -13.42 -5.67
C GLU A 543 14.84 -13.05 -7.14
N LEU A 544 15.57 -13.90 -7.86
CA LEU A 544 15.68 -13.85 -9.31
C LEU A 544 14.68 -14.82 -9.95
N ILE A 545 14.26 -14.49 -11.16
CA ILE A 545 13.59 -15.44 -12.05
C ILE A 545 14.49 -15.67 -13.27
N ALA A 546 14.37 -16.83 -13.91
CA ALA A 546 15.31 -17.23 -14.95
C ALA A 546 15.22 -16.31 -16.19
N HIS A 547 13.99 -15.95 -16.59
CA HIS A 547 13.71 -15.24 -17.83
C HIS A 547 12.72 -14.09 -17.62
N PRO A 548 13.10 -13.01 -16.92
CA PRO A 548 12.22 -11.86 -16.72
C PRO A 548 11.88 -11.16 -18.04
N THR A 549 10.59 -11.06 -18.38
CA THR A 549 10.14 -10.41 -19.63
C THR A 549 9.09 -9.33 -19.41
N SER A 550 8.41 -9.31 -18.27
CA SER A 550 7.33 -8.37 -17.99
C SER A 550 7.22 -7.97 -16.52
N ILE A 551 6.66 -6.78 -16.29
CA ILE A 551 6.38 -6.19 -14.99
C ILE A 551 4.91 -5.76 -14.97
N ASP A 552 4.15 -6.20 -13.97
CA ASP A 552 2.78 -5.75 -13.72
C ASP A 552 2.68 -5.04 -12.37
N ARG A 553 1.79 -4.04 -12.28
CA ARG A 553 1.46 -3.41 -11.00
C ARG A 553 0.87 -4.42 -10.03
N TYR A 554 1.35 -4.44 -8.78
CA TYR A 554 0.82 -5.33 -7.75
C TYR A 554 0.77 -4.63 -6.40
N ASP A 555 -0.40 -4.06 -6.08
CA ASP A 555 -0.62 -3.36 -4.82
C ASP A 555 -0.89 -4.36 -3.67
N ASN A 556 -0.37 -4.05 -2.48
CA ASN A 556 -0.64 -4.80 -1.25
C ASN A 556 -1.73 -4.13 -0.38
N ASP A 557 -2.36 -4.92 0.49
CA ASP A 557 -3.45 -4.47 1.38
C ASP A 557 -2.94 -3.91 2.72
N LEU A 558 -1.63 -3.71 2.89
CA LEU A 558 -1.04 -3.41 4.20
C LEU A 558 -1.45 -2.04 4.74
N VAL A 559 -1.50 -1.03 3.88
CA VAL A 559 -1.89 0.34 4.27
C VAL A 559 -3.35 0.38 4.70
N HIS A 560 -4.23 -0.26 3.93
CA HIS A 560 -5.64 -0.39 4.26
C HIS A 560 -5.83 -1.12 5.60
N MET A 561 -5.15 -2.26 5.78
CA MET A 561 -5.17 -3.04 7.02
C MET A 561 -4.74 -2.24 8.25
N ARG A 562 -3.64 -1.51 8.17
CA ARG A 562 -3.16 -0.66 9.27
C ARG A 562 -4.13 0.48 9.58
N THR A 563 -4.75 1.05 8.54
CA THR A 563 -5.77 2.10 8.69
C THR A 563 -7.03 1.55 9.37
N LEU A 564 -7.43 0.32 9.06
CA LEU A 564 -8.53 -0.38 9.73
C LEU A 564 -8.21 -0.62 11.22
N GLN A 565 -7.00 -1.07 11.53
CA GLN A 565 -6.53 -1.28 12.90
C GLN A 565 -6.47 0.01 13.73
N ASN A 566 -6.27 1.18 13.09
CA ASN A 566 -6.30 2.46 13.78
C ASN A 566 -7.65 2.75 14.45
N LEU A 567 -8.77 2.25 13.92
CA LEU A 567 -10.08 2.38 14.56
C LEU A 567 -10.11 1.68 15.92
N TRP A 568 -9.49 0.51 16.02
CA TRP A 568 -9.39 -0.22 17.27
C TRP A 568 -8.41 0.46 18.24
N ARG A 569 -7.23 0.84 17.76
CA ARG A 569 -6.24 1.58 18.56
C ARG A 569 -6.78 2.91 19.10
N TRP A 570 -7.67 3.57 18.35
CA TRP A 570 -8.28 4.82 18.78
C TRP A 570 -9.11 4.69 20.06
N GLN A 571 -9.55 3.48 20.41
CA GLN A 571 -10.25 3.22 21.68
C GLN A 571 -9.35 3.42 22.91
N GLN A 572 -8.03 3.42 22.71
CA GLN A 572 -7.04 3.71 23.75
C GLN A 572 -6.80 5.22 23.94
N ALA A 573 -7.31 6.07 23.05
CA ALA A 573 -7.18 7.51 23.16
C ALA A 573 -8.04 8.06 24.32
N THR A 574 -7.61 9.19 24.90
CA THR A 574 -8.35 9.81 26.00
C THR A 574 -9.76 10.22 25.55
N PRO A 575 -10.79 10.12 26.41
CA PRO A 575 -12.15 10.55 26.08
C PRO A 575 -12.20 11.99 25.54
N HIS A 576 -11.41 12.89 26.12
CA HIS A 576 -11.28 14.29 25.67
C HIS A 576 -10.87 14.41 24.19
N LEU A 577 -9.85 13.66 23.74
CA LEU A 577 -9.45 13.66 22.33
C LEU A 577 -10.53 13.06 21.42
N ARG A 578 -11.20 11.99 21.88
CA ARG A 578 -12.29 11.36 21.13
C ARG A 578 -13.44 12.35 20.94
N ASP A 579 -13.78 13.12 21.96
CA ASP A 579 -14.83 14.15 21.90
C ASP A 579 -14.44 15.35 21.02
N LEU A 580 -13.15 15.77 21.03
CA LEU A 580 -12.64 16.81 20.12
C LEU A 580 -12.74 16.36 18.65
N VAL A 581 -12.27 15.15 18.33
CA VAL A 581 -12.31 14.59 16.97
C VAL A 581 -13.75 14.35 16.51
N ALA A 582 -14.64 13.98 17.42
CA ALA A 582 -16.07 13.82 17.14
C ALA A 582 -16.84 15.16 17.07
N GLY A 583 -16.19 16.31 17.36
CA GLY A 583 -16.81 17.63 17.29
C GLY A 583 -17.75 17.97 18.44
N LYS A 584 -17.74 17.19 19.53
CA LYS A 584 -18.64 17.40 20.66
C LYS A 584 -18.23 18.57 21.53
N ILE A 585 -16.94 18.90 21.53
CA ILE A 585 -16.38 19.99 22.32
C ILE A 585 -15.52 20.92 21.45
N ARG A 586 -15.55 22.21 21.80
CA ARG A 586 -14.74 23.26 21.16
C ARG A 586 -13.34 23.29 21.77
N PRO A 587 -12.31 23.66 21.00
CA PRO A 587 -10.95 23.78 21.52
C PRO A 587 -10.83 25.03 22.40
N ARG A 588 -10.02 24.92 23.46
CA ARG A 588 -9.73 26.01 24.40
C ARG A 588 -8.39 26.65 24.11
N PHE A 589 -8.25 27.92 24.51
CA PHE A 589 -7.04 28.73 24.41
C PHE A 589 -6.77 29.41 25.76
N LYS A 590 -5.50 29.48 26.19
CA LYS A 590 -5.06 30.24 27.37
C LYS A 590 -5.04 31.74 27.07
N ALA A 591 -5.26 32.56 28.10
CA ALA A 591 -4.91 33.97 28.08
C ALA A 591 -3.38 34.11 28.14
N LEU A 592 -2.83 35.13 27.48
CA LEU A 592 -1.38 35.36 27.36
C LEU A 592 -0.73 35.63 28.72
N SER A 593 0.42 34.98 28.96
CA SER A 593 1.49 35.53 29.78
C SER A 593 2.44 36.34 28.88
N ASP A 594 3.07 37.40 29.39
CA ASP A 594 3.89 38.37 28.63
C ASP A 594 4.68 37.76 27.46
N HIS A 595 4.42 38.29 26.27
CA HIS A 595 4.78 37.72 24.98
C HIS A 595 6.28 37.46 24.81
N GLN A 596 6.62 36.29 24.30
CA GLN A 596 7.80 36.16 23.47
C GLN A 596 7.55 36.93 22.15
N GLY A 597 8.44 37.87 21.82
CA GLY A 597 8.21 38.86 20.76
C GLY A 597 7.91 38.28 19.36
N ALA A 598 6.99 38.93 18.65
CA ALA A 598 6.63 38.65 17.26
C ALA A 598 7.86 38.72 16.34
N ARG A 599 7.88 37.87 15.31
CA ARG A 599 8.92 37.92 14.29
C ARG A 599 8.68 39.08 13.34
N SER A 600 9.69 39.92 13.15
CA SER A 600 9.62 41.08 12.27
C SER A 600 9.56 40.73 10.79
N ASP A 601 10.10 39.56 10.40
CA ASP A 601 10.04 39.03 9.04
C ASP A 601 8.74 38.28 8.73
N PHE A 602 7.90 38.02 9.74
CA PHE A 602 6.59 37.39 9.57
C PHE A 602 5.51 38.47 9.45
N ASN A 603 4.50 38.20 8.63
CA ASN A 603 3.32 39.05 8.56
C ASN A 603 2.39 38.84 9.78
N ALA A 604 1.32 39.62 9.88
CA ALA A 604 0.42 39.59 11.03
C ALA A 604 -0.28 38.22 11.23
N GLU A 605 -0.72 37.58 10.16
CA GLU A 605 -1.42 36.29 10.18
C GLU A 605 -0.48 35.11 10.53
N GLN A 606 0.77 35.14 10.08
CA GLN A 606 1.79 34.15 10.45
C GLN A 606 2.15 34.28 11.92
N ASN A 607 2.35 35.51 12.41
CA ASN A 607 2.56 35.76 13.85
C ASN A 607 1.34 35.36 14.68
N LEU A 608 0.12 35.61 14.21
CA LEU A 608 -1.12 35.15 14.86
C LEU A 608 -1.19 33.62 14.93
N ALA A 609 -0.78 32.91 13.88
CA ALA A 609 -0.75 31.45 13.88
C ALA A 609 0.24 30.91 14.94
N VAL A 610 1.43 31.51 15.06
CA VAL A 610 2.41 31.18 16.10
C VAL A 610 1.85 31.47 17.49
N GLU A 611 1.28 32.66 17.69
CA GLU A 611 0.67 33.06 18.96
C GLU A 611 -0.43 32.09 19.41
N ARG A 612 -1.33 31.74 18.47
CA ARG A 612 -2.43 30.80 18.74
C ARG A 612 -1.94 29.39 19.04
N ALA A 613 -0.86 28.95 18.40
CA ALA A 613 -0.26 27.65 18.67
C ALA A 613 0.28 27.56 20.11
N LEU A 614 0.85 28.65 20.63
CA LEU A 614 1.31 28.73 22.02
C LEU A 614 0.13 28.81 23.01
N GLN A 615 -0.94 29.52 22.64
CA GLN A 615 -2.15 29.64 23.47
C GLN A 615 -3.00 28.37 23.53
N MET A 616 -2.99 27.52 22.50
CA MET A 616 -3.96 26.42 22.38
C MET A 616 -3.88 25.47 23.59
N GLN A 617 -4.98 24.85 23.98
CA GLN A 617 -4.96 23.76 24.97
C GLN A 617 -5.37 22.42 24.36
N ASP A 618 -6.09 22.46 23.23
CA ASP A 618 -6.75 21.30 22.65
C ASP A 618 -6.37 21.09 21.17
N TYR A 619 -6.81 21.97 20.26
CA TYR A 619 -6.31 21.96 18.89
C TYR A 619 -6.30 23.34 18.24
N LEU A 620 -5.52 23.46 17.16
CA LEU A 620 -5.48 24.60 16.26
C LEU A 620 -5.53 24.13 14.80
N LEU A 621 -6.25 24.85 13.95
CA LEU A 621 -6.23 24.67 12.52
C LEU A 621 -5.47 25.83 11.88
N ILE A 622 -4.50 25.54 11.01
CA ILE A 622 -3.82 26.55 10.21
C ILE A 622 -4.17 26.28 8.75
N GLN A 623 -5.02 27.14 8.18
CA GLN A 623 -5.35 27.06 6.77
C GLN A 623 -4.26 27.79 5.98
N GLY A 624 -3.48 27.03 5.22
CA GLY A 624 -2.37 27.57 4.45
C GLY A 624 -2.53 27.33 2.95
N PRO A 625 -3.11 28.29 2.20
CA PRO A 625 -3.08 28.30 0.75
C PRO A 625 -1.67 28.15 0.14
N PRO A 626 -1.55 27.90 -1.17
CA PRO A 626 -0.27 27.76 -1.84
C PRO A 626 0.63 29.00 -1.68
N GLY A 627 1.86 28.78 -1.24
CA GLY A 627 2.88 29.84 -1.15
C GLY A 627 2.80 30.73 0.10
N THR A 628 1.93 30.46 1.07
CA THR A 628 1.76 31.32 2.27
C THR A 628 2.81 31.12 3.36
N GLY A 629 3.80 30.25 3.13
CA GLY A 629 4.89 30.03 4.08
C GLY A 629 4.58 29.07 5.23
N LYS A 630 3.60 28.17 5.07
CA LYS A 630 3.22 27.12 6.05
C LYS A 630 4.42 26.50 6.78
N THR A 631 5.39 25.98 6.03
CA THR A 631 6.58 25.30 6.58
C THR A 631 7.42 26.21 7.47
N SER A 632 7.49 27.52 7.17
CA SER A 632 8.20 28.50 8.00
C SER A 632 7.46 28.76 9.31
N VAL A 633 6.13 28.85 9.26
CA VAL A 633 5.27 28.97 10.46
C VAL A 633 5.41 27.73 11.34
N ILE A 634 5.36 26.54 10.74
CA ILE A 634 5.57 25.26 11.45
C ILE A 634 6.92 25.25 12.16
N ALA A 635 8.01 25.59 11.45
CA ALA A 635 9.35 25.61 12.04
C ALA A 635 9.46 26.58 13.23
N GLU A 636 8.82 27.75 13.15
CA GLU A 636 8.78 28.70 14.26
C GLU A 636 7.97 28.15 15.44
N ILE A 637 6.79 27.56 15.21
CA ILE A 637 5.97 26.93 16.25
C ILE A 637 6.77 25.83 16.96
N VAL A 638 7.44 24.95 16.21
CA VAL A 638 8.26 23.87 16.77
C VAL A 638 9.34 24.43 17.71
N LYS A 639 10.12 25.43 17.26
CA LYS A 639 11.18 26.04 18.07
C LYS A 639 10.63 26.62 19.38
N ARG A 640 9.49 27.31 19.33
CA ARG A 640 8.87 27.96 20.51
C ARG A 640 8.33 26.94 21.50
N LEU A 641 7.63 25.92 21.02
CA LEU A 641 7.11 24.85 21.88
C LEU A 641 8.24 24.06 22.55
N VAL A 642 9.31 23.74 21.81
CA VAL A 642 10.48 23.05 22.39
C VAL A 642 11.20 23.94 23.41
N ALA A 643 11.27 25.26 23.18
CA ALA A 643 11.82 26.21 24.15
C ALA A 643 10.99 26.29 25.46
N GLU A 644 9.69 25.97 25.41
CA GLU A 644 8.82 25.79 26.59
C GLU A 644 8.97 24.40 27.24
N GLY A 645 9.92 23.59 26.78
CA GLY A 645 10.17 22.23 27.28
C GLY A 645 9.21 21.18 26.75
N GLN A 646 8.45 21.47 25.69
CA GLN A 646 7.47 20.54 25.16
C GLN A 646 8.04 19.60 24.11
N ARG A 647 7.51 18.37 24.09
CA ARG A 647 7.83 17.38 23.06
C ARG A 647 6.86 17.46 21.91
N VAL A 648 7.40 17.60 20.70
CA VAL A 648 6.65 17.80 19.46
C VAL A 648 6.76 16.58 18.54
N MET A 649 5.60 16.11 18.10
CA MET A 649 5.47 15.11 17.04
C MET A 649 5.22 15.83 15.72
N LEU A 650 6.13 15.71 14.75
CA LEU A 650 6.02 16.40 13.46
C LEU A 650 5.69 15.40 12.36
N VAL A 651 4.48 15.49 11.79
CA VAL A 651 3.95 14.45 10.90
C VAL A 651 3.50 15.05 9.58
N ALA A 652 3.68 14.32 8.48
CA ALA A 652 3.03 14.62 7.21
C ALA A 652 2.60 13.35 6.47
N PHE A 653 1.82 13.52 5.40
CA PHE A 653 1.35 12.40 4.58
C PHE A 653 2.49 11.70 3.81
N THR A 654 3.47 12.45 3.29
CA THR A 654 4.55 11.93 2.43
C THR A 654 5.93 12.13 3.04
N ASN A 655 6.89 11.26 2.72
CA ASN A 655 8.28 11.42 3.17
C ASN A 655 8.88 12.77 2.74
N GLN A 656 8.62 13.20 1.51
CA GLN A 656 9.09 14.48 0.98
C GLN A 656 8.59 15.67 1.81
N ALA A 657 7.32 15.67 2.25
CA ALA A 657 6.79 16.72 3.09
C ALA A 657 7.48 16.78 4.46
N VAL A 658 7.72 15.61 5.08
CA VAL A 658 8.48 15.51 6.34
C VAL A 658 9.89 16.06 6.18
N ASP A 659 10.60 15.61 5.14
CA ASP A 659 11.99 15.98 4.91
C ASP A 659 12.11 17.48 4.58
N ASN A 660 11.13 18.07 3.87
CA ASN A 660 11.05 19.50 3.62
C ASN A 660 10.84 20.32 4.90
N MET A 661 9.98 19.84 5.83
CA MET A 661 9.80 20.49 7.13
C MET A 661 11.09 20.45 7.95
N LEU A 662 11.79 19.31 7.98
CA LEU A 662 13.08 19.16 8.68
C LEU A 662 14.18 20.04 8.08
N LYS A 663 14.34 20.04 6.75
CA LYS A 663 15.27 20.94 6.06
C LYS A 663 14.98 22.41 6.37
N ARG A 664 13.71 22.78 6.51
CA ARG A 664 13.34 24.15 6.92
C ARG A 664 13.71 24.41 8.39
N LEU A 665 13.48 23.44 9.27
CA LEU A 665 13.81 23.54 10.69
C LEU A 665 15.32 23.70 10.90
N GLU A 666 16.16 22.99 10.15
CA GLU A 666 17.63 23.17 10.17
C GLU A 666 18.06 24.54 9.68
N ARG A 667 17.46 25.06 8.59
CA ARG A 667 17.73 26.42 8.10
C ARG A 667 17.38 27.50 9.12
N GLU A 668 16.44 27.21 10.00
CA GLU A 668 16.03 28.05 11.12
C GLU A 668 16.88 27.83 12.38
N GLY A 669 17.96 27.04 12.28
CA GLY A 669 18.94 26.82 13.34
C GLY A 669 18.61 25.70 14.32
N PHE A 670 17.62 24.85 14.04
CA PHE A 670 17.21 23.77 14.93
C PHE A 670 17.54 22.39 14.36
N GLN A 671 18.30 21.60 15.12
CA GLN A 671 18.84 20.30 14.67
C GLN A 671 18.60 19.15 15.67
N GLN A 672 17.89 19.40 16.77
CA GLN A 672 17.60 18.39 17.80
C GLN A 672 16.33 17.63 17.46
N TYR A 673 16.38 16.75 16.47
CA TYR A 673 15.22 15.95 16.06
C TYR A 673 15.60 14.53 15.65
N LEU A 674 14.62 13.65 15.70
CA LEU A 674 14.67 12.27 15.24
C LEU A 674 13.80 12.12 13.99
N ARG A 675 14.33 11.51 12.93
CA ARG A 675 13.56 11.14 11.73
C ARG A 675 13.25 9.64 11.77
N LEU A 676 11.98 9.26 11.87
CA LEU A 676 11.56 7.85 11.77
C LEU A 676 11.14 7.52 10.34
N GLY A 677 11.77 6.52 9.72
CA GLY A 677 11.47 6.11 8.35
C GLY A 677 12.40 5.01 7.88
N HIS A 678 12.28 4.64 6.61
CA HIS A 678 13.19 3.70 5.96
C HIS A 678 14.20 4.46 5.10
N GLU A 679 15.48 4.06 5.14
CA GLU A 679 16.59 4.72 4.44
C GLU A 679 16.33 4.92 2.94
N ARG A 680 15.68 3.93 2.28
CA ARG A 680 15.32 3.98 0.85
C ARG A 680 14.30 5.08 0.50
N SER A 681 13.50 5.52 1.47
CA SER A 681 12.40 6.47 1.23
C SER A 681 12.68 7.88 1.76
N VAL A 682 13.77 8.04 2.52
CA VAL A 682 14.17 9.30 3.15
C VAL A 682 15.27 9.94 2.31
N ASP A 683 15.18 11.26 2.16
CA ASP A 683 16.18 12.06 1.49
C ASP A 683 17.59 11.81 2.07
N GLU A 684 18.59 11.68 1.20
CA GLU A 684 19.96 11.32 1.61
C GLU A 684 20.52 12.27 2.67
N TYR A 685 20.23 13.57 2.53
CA TYR A 685 20.66 14.59 3.48
C TYR A 685 20.01 14.43 4.87
N MET A 686 18.86 13.75 4.97
CA MET A 686 18.16 13.48 6.23
C MET A 686 18.54 12.14 6.89
N ARG A 687 19.24 11.24 6.17
CA ARG A 687 19.60 9.89 6.68
C ARG A 687 20.38 9.90 8.01
N PRO A 688 21.33 10.82 8.27
CA PRO A 688 22.05 10.85 9.55
C PRO A 688 21.18 11.04 10.79
N HIS A 689 19.93 11.49 10.62
CA HIS A 689 18.96 11.68 11.71
C HIS A 689 18.00 10.50 11.87
N LEU A 690 18.22 9.39 11.16
CA LEU A 690 17.44 8.16 11.32
C LEU A 690 17.72 7.51 12.68
N LEU A 691 16.72 6.83 13.25
CA LEU A 691 16.87 6.14 14.55
C LEU A 691 18.05 5.17 14.56
N LYS A 692 18.23 4.41 13.48
CA LYS A 692 19.34 3.45 13.33
C LYS A 692 20.69 4.14 13.49
N GLU A 693 20.91 5.19 12.69
CA GLU A 693 22.16 5.95 12.65
C GLU A 693 22.45 6.63 13.99
N LEU A 694 21.43 7.22 14.62
CA LEU A 694 21.59 7.87 15.92
C LEU A 694 21.93 6.87 17.04
N VAL A 695 21.37 5.66 17.01
CA VAL A 695 21.70 4.58 17.95
C VAL A 695 23.13 4.10 17.73
N GLU A 696 23.54 3.86 16.49
CA GLU A 696 24.91 3.46 16.16
C GLU A 696 25.93 4.52 16.59
N GLN A 697 25.64 5.80 16.35
CA GLN A 697 26.47 6.91 16.83
C GLN A 697 26.56 6.96 18.36
N ALA A 698 25.43 6.78 19.07
CA ALA A 698 25.40 6.80 20.53
C ALA A 698 26.20 5.65 21.16
N LEU A 699 26.20 4.47 20.53
CA LEU A 699 26.98 3.30 20.96
C LEU A 699 28.47 3.43 20.62
N ALA A 700 28.81 3.98 19.45
CA ALA A 700 30.19 4.10 18.98
C ALA A 700 31.01 5.11 19.79
N ASP A 701 30.41 6.23 20.17
CA ASP A 701 31.07 7.21 21.03
C ASP A 701 30.09 7.83 22.04
N PRO A 702 30.06 7.29 23.27
CA PRO A 702 29.19 7.78 24.32
C PRO A 702 29.50 9.23 24.77
N ARG A 703 30.58 9.84 24.25
CA ARG A 703 31.00 11.23 24.53
C ARG A 703 30.64 12.22 23.40
N THR A 704 30.40 11.81 22.15
CA THR A 704 30.11 12.76 21.03
C THR A 704 28.63 13.03 20.74
N THR A 705 27.69 12.41 21.44
CA THR A 705 26.32 12.96 21.53
C THR A 705 26.27 14.36 22.17
N ALA A 706 27.42 14.86 22.66
CA ALA A 706 27.65 16.12 23.36
C ALA A 706 27.86 17.38 22.48
N PRO A 707 27.03 17.62 21.45
CA PRO A 707 26.42 18.95 21.42
C PRO A 707 24.90 18.97 21.28
N ARG A 708 24.25 17.82 20.99
CA ARG A 708 22.82 17.77 20.63
C ARG A 708 21.89 17.20 21.73
N ALA A 709 22.44 16.66 22.82
CA ALA A 709 21.68 16.14 23.96
C ALA A 709 22.25 16.59 25.33
N ALA A 710 22.66 17.85 25.46
CA ALA A 710 23.27 18.38 26.69
C ALA A 710 22.35 18.39 27.93
N PHE A 711 21.04 18.11 27.78
CA PHE A 711 20.05 18.15 28.86
C PHE A 711 19.86 16.83 29.62
N LEU A 712 20.46 15.72 29.17
CA LEU A 712 20.06 14.39 29.62
C LEU A 712 21.29 13.55 29.96
N ARG A 713 21.71 13.61 31.22
CA ARG A 713 22.67 12.65 31.77
C ARG A 713 22.11 12.08 33.06
N THR A 714 21.53 10.88 32.98
CA THR A 714 21.38 10.00 34.14
C THR A 714 22.08 8.64 33.96
N ALA A 715 22.34 8.18 32.72
CA ALA A 715 23.15 6.99 32.46
C ALA A 715 23.79 7.05 31.06
N VAL A 716 24.94 6.39 30.89
CA VAL A 716 25.55 6.16 29.56
C VAL A 716 24.89 4.92 28.96
N PRO A 717 24.30 4.97 27.75
CA PRO A 717 23.69 3.78 27.16
C PRO A 717 24.77 2.72 26.89
N THR A 718 24.61 1.54 27.50
CA THR A 718 25.54 0.40 27.36
C THR A 718 25.09 -0.63 26.33
N ASP A 719 23.82 -0.57 25.90
CA ASP A 719 23.19 -1.51 24.99
C ASP A 719 22.21 -0.82 24.00
N PRO A 720 21.91 -1.44 22.85
CA PRO A 720 21.01 -0.87 21.84
C PRO A 720 19.59 -0.60 22.34
N GLY A 721 19.07 -1.41 23.27
CA GLY A 721 17.75 -1.24 23.88
C GLY A 721 17.62 0.07 24.63
N THR A 722 18.59 0.31 25.52
CA THR A 722 18.68 1.56 26.29
C THR A 722 18.86 2.77 25.38
N ALA A 723 19.74 2.69 24.38
CA ALA A 723 19.97 3.78 23.42
C ALA A 723 18.69 4.13 22.62
N VAL A 724 17.95 3.12 22.13
CA VAL A 724 16.68 3.32 21.42
C VAL A 724 15.66 4.00 22.32
N ARG A 725 15.48 3.52 23.55
CA ARG A 725 14.55 4.10 24.52
C ARG A 725 14.93 5.55 24.84
N GLU A 726 16.20 5.81 25.15
CA GLU A 726 16.69 7.15 25.45
C GLU A 726 16.42 8.11 24.28
N ILE A 727 16.86 7.77 23.07
CA ILE A 727 16.66 8.62 21.89
C ILE A 727 15.18 8.84 21.62
N LEU A 728 14.35 7.79 21.58
CA LEU A 728 12.94 7.90 21.21
C LEU A 728 12.10 8.63 22.27
N PHE A 729 12.39 8.47 23.56
CA PHE A 729 11.59 9.04 24.65
C PHE A 729 12.06 10.41 25.10
N THR A 730 13.26 10.83 24.71
CA THR A 730 13.81 12.11 25.14
C THR A 730 13.95 13.13 24.01
N MET A 731 13.98 12.69 22.75
CA MET A 731 14.09 13.63 21.63
C MET A 731 12.94 14.66 21.67
N PRO A 732 13.25 15.97 21.59
CA PRO A 732 12.23 17.01 21.69
C PRO A 732 11.35 17.06 20.45
N VAL A 733 11.87 16.67 19.28
CA VAL A 733 11.10 16.57 18.03
C VAL A 733 11.26 15.18 17.42
N VAL A 734 10.14 14.50 17.17
CA VAL A 734 10.11 13.23 16.43
C VAL A 734 9.31 13.42 15.15
N ALA A 735 9.97 13.30 14.00
CA ALA A 735 9.42 13.57 12.69
C ALA A 735 9.24 12.30 11.86
N SER A 736 8.07 12.12 11.25
CA SER A 736 7.78 10.92 10.44
C SER A 736 6.52 11.06 9.57
N THR A 737 6.20 10.01 8.81
CA THR A 737 4.92 9.96 8.08
C THR A 737 3.78 9.48 8.97
N THR A 738 2.53 9.82 8.64
CA THR A 738 1.35 9.33 9.40
C THR A 738 1.28 7.80 9.42
N ALA A 739 1.67 7.14 8.32
CA ALA A 739 1.65 5.69 8.19
C ALA A 739 2.60 4.98 9.19
N THR A 740 3.68 5.66 9.61
CA THR A 740 4.64 5.13 10.60
C THR A 740 3.94 4.77 11.93
N TRP A 741 3.00 5.60 12.35
CA TRP A 741 2.24 5.46 13.62
C TRP A 741 1.04 4.52 13.52
N SER A 742 0.73 4.06 12.32
CA SER A 742 -0.28 3.02 12.08
C SER A 742 0.27 1.60 12.31
N SER A 743 1.46 1.50 12.89
CA SER A 743 2.07 0.25 13.35
C SER A 743 2.54 0.43 14.80
N ASP A 744 2.60 -0.66 15.56
CA ASP A 744 3.12 -0.62 16.93
C ASP A 744 4.64 -0.83 16.98
N LYS A 745 5.32 -0.68 15.82
CA LYS A 745 6.76 -0.91 15.67
C LYS A 745 7.58 -0.14 16.72
N TYR A 746 7.23 1.12 16.99
CA TYR A 746 7.98 2.00 17.88
C TYR A 746 7.42 2.04 19.32
N ILE A 747 6.57 1.07 19.70
CA ILE A 747 6.00 0.97 21.06
C ILE A 747 6.74 -0.15 21.80
N PRO A 748 7.44 0.14 22.92
CA PRO A 748 8.15 -0.90 23.67
C PRO A 748 7.25 -1.99 24.25
N GLN A 749 7.72 -3.24 24.26
CA GLN A 749 6.96 -4.41 24.75
C GLN A 749 6.82 -4.55 26.27
N SER A 750 7.70 -3.95 27.06
CA SER A 750 7.66 -4.01 28.54
C SER A 750 6.33 -3.53 29.14
N VAL A 751 5.51 -2.83 28.34
CA VAL A 751 4.19 -2.31 28.73
C VAL A 751 3.03 -3.28 28.42
N GLN A 752 3.25 -4.33 27.62
CA GLN A 752 2.19 -5.31 27.29
C GLN A 752 1.97 -6.37 28.38
N ASN A 753 2.91 -6.53 29.31
CA ASN A 753 2.81 -7.46 30.44
C ASN A 753 2.16 -6.85 31.70
N GLY A 754 1.66 -5.60 31.63
CA GLY A 754 0.86 -4.98 32.68
C GLY A 754 1.63 -4.33 33.83
N GLU A 755 2.94 -4.13 33.70
CA GLU A 755 3.75 -3.44 34.72
C GLU A 755 3.68 -1.90 34.63
N ASP A 756 3.30 -1.34 33.47
CA ASP A 756 3.02 0.10 33.30
C ASP A 756 1.64 0.31 32.67
N LEU A 757 0.75 1.05 33.34
CA LEU A 757 -0.65 1.25 32.93
C LEU A 757 -0.85 2.32 31.82
N THR A 758 0.22 2.77 31.16
CA THR A 758 0.11 3.85 30.18
C THR A 758 -0.24 3.32 28.77
N PRO A 759 -1.31 3.81 28.11
CA PRO A 759 -1.84 3.24 26.85
C PRO A 759 -0.87 3.15 25.65
N ASN A 760 0.28 3.84 25.70
CA ASN A 760 1.21 4.00 24.57
C ASN A 760 2.65 3.58 24.89
N GLY A 761 2.87 2.77 25.92
CA GLY A 761 4.24 2.38 26.28
C GLY A 761 5.06 3.51 26.88
N GLY A 762 4.42 4.51 27.51
CA GLY A 762 5.04 5.75 27.97
C GLY A 762 5.36 6.77 26.89
N LEU A 763 5.33 6.39 25.59
CA LEU A 763 5.61 7.30 24.49
C LEU A 763 4.44 8.27 24.31
N SER A 764 4.66 9.53 24.65
CA SER A 764 3.67 10.59 24.50
C SER A 764 4.31 11.90 24.07
N PHE A 765 3.54 12.70 23.33
CA PHE A 765 3.92 14.01 22.85
C PHE A 765 2.96 15.05 23.39
N ASP A 766 3.47 16.22 23.74
CA ASP A 766 2.63 17.30 24.21
C ASP A 766 1.82 17.89 23.05
N VAL A 767 2.44 18.00 21.86
CA VAL A 767 1.79 18.54 20.66
C VAL A 767 2.14 17.68 19.45
N ALA A 768 1.15 17.33 18.64
CA ALA A 768 1.41 16.94 17.25
C ALA A 768 1.14 18.08 16.29
N ILE A 769 2.01 18.24 15.30
CA ILE A 769 1.81 19.13 14.16
C ILE A 769 1.75 18.27 12.92
N ILE A 770 0.60 18.26 12.26
CA ILE A 770 0.35 17.47 11.06
C ILE A 770 0.22 18.39 9.87
N ASP A 771 1.22 18.38 8.98
CA ASP A 771 1.16 19.08 7.70
C ASP A 771 0.45 18.23 6.64
N GLU A 772 -0.13 18.91 5.65
CA GLU A 772 -0.96 18.31 4.60
C GLU A 772 -2.14 17.48 5.17
N ALA A 773 -2.68 17.88 6.33
CA ALA A 773 -3.77 17.19 7.02
C ALA A 773 -5.06 17.12 6.17
N GLY A 774 -5.21 18.01 5.18
CA GLY A 774 -6.31 17.99 4.21
C GLY A 774 -6.36 16.73 3.34
N GLN A 775 -5.23 16.03 3.15
CA GLN A 775 -5.09 14.84 2.30
C GLN A 775 -5.27 13.51 3.06
N LEU A 776 -5.43 13.54 4.39
CA LEU A 776 -5.54 12.33 5.20
C LEU A 776 -6.99 12.02 5.50
N THR A 777 -7.38 10.74 5.33
CA THR A 777 -8.66 10.26 5.87
C THR A 777 -8.62 10.31 7.40
N ILE A 778 -9.78 10.49 8.03
CA ILE A 778 -9.87 10.51 9.49
C ILE A 778 -9.22 9.25 10.12
N PRO A 779 -9.55 8.01 9.70
CA PRO A 779 -8.94 6.81 10.28
C PRO A 779 -7.41 6.73 10.14
N ALA A 780 -6.84 7.25 9.05
CA ALA A 780 -5.39 7.28 8.87
C ALA A 780 -4.72 8.20 9.90
N LEU A 781 -5.34 9.35 10.20
CA LEU A 781 -4.84 10.33 11.16
C LEU A 781 -4.91 9.84 12.62
N LEU A 782 -5.93 9.04 12.98
CA LEU A 782 -6.13 8.53 14.35
C LEU A 782 -4.92 7.77 14.90
N GLY A 783 -4.19 7.05 14.03
CA GLY A 783 -3.01 6.29 14.41
C GLY A 783 -1.91 7.16 15.02
N ALA A 784 -1.77 8.41 14.57
CA ALA A 784 -0.81 9.38 15.10
C ALA A 784 -1.37 10.13 16.32
N LEU A 785 -2.63 10.59 16.26
CA LEU A 785 -3.22 11.43 17.31
C LEU A 785 -3.30 10.76 18.68
N ARG A 786 -3.39 9.42 18.75
CA ARG A 786 -3.46 8.68 20.02
C ARG A 786 -2.23 8.89 20.92
N PHE A 787 -1.10 9.35 20.38
CA PHE A 787 0.14 9.59 21.12
C PHE A 787 0.25 11.01 21.68
N THR A 788 -0.77 11.84 21.50
CA THR A 788 -0.65 13.30 21.67
C THR A 788 -1.64 13.81 22.70
N LYS A 789 -1.34 14.92 23.38
CA LYS A 789 -2.30 15.57 24.29
C LYS A 789 -3.19 16.58 23.56
N ARG A 790 -2.60 17.29 22.59
CA ARG A 790 -3.21 18.34 21.76
C ARG A 790 -2.56 18.36 20.38
N PHE A 791 -3.20 18.95 19.37
CA PHE A 791 -2.73 18.85 17.99
C PHE A 791 -2.96 20.10 17.14
N ILE A 792 -2.09 20.32 16.16
CA ILE A 792 -2.19 21.37 15.14
C ILE A 792 -2.35 20.69 13.79
N LEU A 793 -3.44 20.98 13.09
CA LEU A 793 -3.63 20.52 11.72
C LEU A 793 -3.32 21.67 10.77
N VAL A 794 -2.34 21.46 9.91
CA VAL A 794 -1.98 22.40 8.86
C VAL A 794 -2.42 21.81 7.53
N GLY A 795 -3.18 22.57 6.75
CA GLY A 795 -3.76 22.07 5.51
C GLY A 795 -4.49 23.14 4.72
N ASP A 796 -5.16 22.69 3.67
CA ASP A 796 -5.98 23.53 2.80
C ASP A 796 -7.06 22.66 2.15
N GLU A 797 -8.32 22.85 2.54
CA GLU A 797 -9.47 22.11 2.01
C GLU A 797 -9.81 22.46 0.56
N LYS A 798 -9.18 23.51 -0.01
CA LYS A 798 -9.27 23.86 -1.43
C LYS A 798 -8.18 23.19 -2.28
N GLN A 799 -7.28 22.41 -1.68
CA GLN A 799 -6.31 21.53 -2.37
C GLN A 799 -6.75 20.06 -2.29
N LEU A 800 -5.90 19.09 -2.67
CA LEU A 800 -6.35 17.70 -2.85
C LEU A 800 -6.97 17.12 -1.56
N PRO A 801 -8.18 16.54 -1.65
CA PRO A 801 -8.76 15.76 -0.56
C PRO A 801 -8.05 14.39 -0.47
N PRO A 802 -8.35 13.58 0.56
CA PRO A 802 -7.89 12.20 0.62
C PRO A 802 -8.30 11.40 -0.62
N LEU A 803 -7.37 10.60 -1.15
CA LEU A 803 -7.65 9.70 -2.25
C LEU A 803 -8.44 8.49 -1.73
N VAL A 804 -9.64 8.30 -2.27
CA VAL A 804 -10.54 7.18 -1.96
C VAL A 804 -10.92 6.54 -3.29
N LEU A 805 -10.64 5.25 -3.43
CA LEU A 805 -10.92 4.47 -4.65
C LEU A 805 -12.42 4.25 -4.82
N SER A 806 -13.12 3.91 -3.74
CA SER A 806 -14.56 3.68 -3.74
C SER A 806 -15.34 5.00 -3.80
N LYS A 807 -16.04 5.24 -4.92
CA LYS A 807 -16.95 6.39 -5.07
C LYS A 807 -18.01 6.42 -3.96
N GLU A 808 -18.61 5.28 -3.63
CA GLU A 808 -19.59 5.14 -2.55
C GLU A 808 -19.00 5.54 -1.19
N ALA A 809 -17.79 5.05 -0.86
CA ALA A 809 -17.14 5.41 0.40
C ALA A 809 -16.75 6.90 0.45
N ALA A 810 -16.30 7.46 -0.67
CA ALA A 810 -15.96 8.87 -0.79
C ALA A 810 -17.17 9.77 -0.51
N GLU A 811 -18.30 9.50 -1.18
CA GLU A 811 -19.58 10.23 -1.02
C GLU A 811 -20.15 10.10 0.40
N ALA A 812 -20.02 8.93 1.02
CA ALA A 812 -20.44 8.70 2.40
C ALA A 812 -19.49 9.32 3.46
N GLY A 813 -18.45 10.02 3.01
CA GLY A 813 -17.62 10.90 3.84
C GLY A 813 -16.21 10.39 4.16
N LEU A 814 -15.74 9.29 3.56
CA LEU A 814 -14.35 8.85 3.75
C LEU A 814 -13.33 9.84 3.14
N ALA A 815 -13.74 10.57 2.11
CA ALA A 815 -12.95 11.62 1.46
C ALA A 815 -13.01 12.97 2.20
N ILE A 816 -13.67 13.04 3.36
CA ILE A 816 -13.67 14.24 4.21
C ILE A 816 -12.54 14.07 5.24
N SER A 817 -11.53 14.94 5.16
CA SER A 817 -10.43 14.95 6.13
C SER A 817 -10.84 15.57 7.46
N LEU A 818 -10.12 15.22 8.54
CA LEU A 818 -10.39 15.81 9.87
C LEU A 818 -10.23 17.33 9.85
N PHE A 819 -9.23 17.83 9.11
CA PHE A 819 -9.03 19.27 8.91
C PHE A 819 -10.29 19.95 8.36
N SER A 820 -10.85 19.39 7.28
CA SER A 820 -12.04 19.95 6.62
C SER A 820 -13.26 19.90 7.52
N GLN A 821 -13.43 18.79 8.25
CA GLN A 821 -14.56 18.60 9.17
C GLN A 821 -14.51 19.57 10.37
N LEU A 822 -13.36 19.67 11.05
CA LEU A 822 -13.18 20.59 12.18
C LEU A 822 -13.28 22.05 11.73
N LYS A 823 -12.76 22.39 10.54
CA LYS A 823 -12.86 23.73 9.97
C LYS A 823 -14.33 24.10 9.71
N GLN A 824 -15.10 23.21 9.08
CA GLN A 824 -16.53 23.45 8.84
C GLN A 824 -17.28 23.72 10.15
N TRP A 825 -17.03 22.92 11.19
CA TRP A 825 -17.66 23.13 12.50
C TRP A 825 -17.22 24.44 13.17
N ASP A 826 -15.96 24.85 13.02
CA ASP A 826 -15.51 26.18 13.48
C ASP A 826 -16.22 27.30 12.72
N GLU A 827 -16.32 27.21 11.40
CA GLU A 827 -17.00 28.20 10.54
C GLU A 827 -18.49 28.32 10.89
N ASP A 828 -19.19 27.21 11.05
CA ASP A 828 -20.61 27.19 11.46
C ASP A 828 -20.79 27.85 12.83
N TYR A 829 -19.89 27.57 13.77
CA TYR A 829 -19.92 28.21 15.10
C TYR A 829 -19.59 29.71 15.02
N MET A 830 -18.67 30.14 14.14
CA MET A 830 -18.31 31.54 13.93
C MET A 830 -19.43 32.37 13.29
N GLN A 831 -20.44 31.78 12.65
CA GLN A 831 -21.58 32.54 12.15
C GLN A 831 -22.34 33.28 13.28
N ALA A 832 -22.28 32.76 14.52
CA ALA A 832 -22.93 33.34 15.69
C ALA A 832 -21.95 33.94 16.73
N HIS A 833 -20.64 33.93 16.46
CA HIS A 833 -19.61 34.31 17.44
C HIS A 833 -18.49 35.17 16.83
N PRO A 834 -17.75 35.95 17.64
CA PRO A 834 -16.64 36.75 17.14
C PRO A 834 -15.50 35.91 16.57
N LEU A 835 -14.95 36.33 15.41
CA LEU A 835 -13.81 35.67 14.77
C LEU A 835 -12.55 35.59 15.65
N SER A 836 -12.44 36.43 16.68
CA SER A 836 -11.33 36.41 17.64
C SER A 836 -11.25 35.12 18.46
N ILE A 837 -12.29 34.30 18.50
CA ILE A 837 -12.28 33.00 19.18
C ILE A 837 -12.30 31.81 18.20
N SER A 838 -12.05 32.07 16.91
CA SER A 838 -11.91 31.01 15.90
C SER A 838 -10.73 30.09 16.24
N ALA A 839 -10.93 28.81 16.00
CA ALA A 839 -9.91 27.78 16.09
C ALA A 839 -9.12 27.61 14.79
N CYS A 840 -9.46 28.39 13.75
CA CYS A 840 -8.81 28.36 12.45
C CYS A 840 -8.11 29.69 12.17
N VAL A 841 -6.82 29.62 11.87
CA VAL A 841 -6.03 30.78 11.43
C VAL A 841 -5.76 30.65 9.93
N PRO A 842 -6.42 31.45 9.08
CA PRO A 842 -6.16 31.45 7.65
C PRO A 842 -4.98 32.36 7.29
N LEU A 843 -4.03 31.81 6.52
CA LEU A 843 -2.97 32.58 5.89
C LEU A 843 -3.43 33.07 4.51
N ARG A 844 -3.25 34.35 4.20
CA ARG A 844 -3.79 35.04 3.03
C ARG A 844 -2.70 35.65 2.15
N THR A 845 -1.51 35.92 2.68
CA THR A 845 -0.39 36.49 1.95
C THR A 845 0.51 35.38 1.42
N GLN A 846 0.69 35.32 0.10
CA GLN A 846 1.53 34.32 -0.56
C GLN A 846 2.81 34.93 -1.14
N TYR A 847 3.89 34.15 -1.03
CA TYR A 847 5.27 34.49 -1.42
C TYR A 847 5.76 33.64 -2.61
N ARG A 848 4.83 32.94 -3.26
CA ARG A 848 5.04 32.20 -4.49
C ARG A 848 4.54 33.10 -5.64
N MET A 849 3.45 32.71 -6.29
CA MET A 849 2.98 33.14 -7.60
C MET A 849 3.04 34.64 -7.89
N ASN A 850 3.36 34.98 -9.15
CA ASN A 850 3.05 36.30 -9.70
C ASN A 850 1.57 36.66 -9.48
N LYS A 851 1.25 37.96 -9.30
CA LYS A 851 -0.11 38.44 -9.01
C LYS A 851 -1.16 38.02 -10.05
N TRP A 852 -0.81 37.90 -11.34
CA TRP A 852 -1.75 37.48 -12.39
C TRP A 852 -2.19 36.02 -12.21
N ILE A 853 -1.24 35.16 -11.86
CA ILE A 853 -1.47 33.73 -11.59
C ILE A 853 -2.28 33.60 -10.29
N ALA A 854 -1.83 34.27 -9.22
CA ALA A 854 -2.46 34.22 -7.90
C ALA A 854 -3.91 34.75 -7.92
N ASN A 855 -4.18 35.83 -8.67
CA ASN A 855 -5.49 36.48 -8.72
C ASN A 855 -6.58 35.58 -9.31
N PHE A 856 -6.25 34.70 -10.27
CA PHE A 856 -7.23 33.72 -10.75
C PHE A 856 -7.62 32.75 -9.65
N SER A 857 -6.64 32.08 -9.01
CA SER A 857 -6.91 31.15 -7.93
C SER A 857 -7.61 31.81 -6.74
N SER A 858 -7.21 33.05 -6.41
CA SER A 858 -7.83 33.86 -5.36
C SER A 858 -9.33 34.10 -5.61
N ARG A 859 -9.69 34.52 -6.84
CA ARG A 859 -11.09 34.78 -7.26
C ARG A 859 -11.97 33.53 -7.30
N VAL A 860 -11.38 32.39 -7.62
CA VAL A 860 -12.14 31.16 -7.90
C VAL A 860 -12.27 30.28 -6.66
N PHE A 861 -11.21 30.16 -5.87
CA PHE A 861 -11.11 29.17 -4.79
C PHE A 861 -11.03 29.76 -3.38
N TYR A 862 -10.61 31.03 -3.24
CA TYR A 862 -10.29 31.65 -1.94
C TYR A 862 -11.00 33.00 -1.73
N ASP A 863 -12.16 33.21 -2.35
CA ASP A 863 -13.03 34.39 -2.11
C ASP A 863 -12.33 35.75 -2.21
N ASN A 864 -11.33 35.88 -3.09
CA ASN A 864 -10.47 37.07 -3.26
C ASN A 864 -9.57 37.41 -2.06
N LEU A 865 -9.42 36.51 -1.10
CA LEU A 865 -8.63 36.75 0.11
C LEU A 865 -7.14 36.45 -0.09
N LEU A 866 -6.76 35.61 -1.05
CA LEU A 866 -5.34 35.28 -1.32
C LEU A 866 -4.64 36.42 -2.07
N GLN A 867 -3.59 36.98 -1.49
CA GLN A 867 -2.87 38.16 -1.99
C GLN A 867 -1.38 37.89 -2.18
N ALA A 868 -0.83 38.37 -3.29
CA ALA A 868 0.60 38.30 -3.57
C ALA A 868 1.38 39.36 -2.77
N ASP A 869 2.40 38.94 -2.03
CA ASP A 869 3.28 39.88 -1.36
C ASP A 869 3.98 40.82 -2.36
N ARG A 870 4.24 42.06 -1.95
CA ARG A 870 4.84 43.09 -2.82
C ARG A 870 6.20 42.67 -3.40
N SER A 871 6.97 41.86 -2.67
CA SER A 871 8.28 41.36 -3.10
C SER A 871 8.21 40.44 -4.33
N ILE A 872 7.09 39.73 -4.53
CA ILE A 872 6.95 38.75 -5.61
C ILE A 872 5.81 39.05 -6.59
N ALA A 873 4.94 40.02 -6.27
CA ALA A 873 3.72 40.30 -7.03
C ALA A 873 3.98 40.56 -8.53
N ASN A 874 5.13 41.14 -8.89
CA ASN A 874 5.51 41.45 -10.27
C ASN A 874 6.65 40.58 -10.81
N ARG A 875 6.98 39.45 -10.17
CA ARG A 875 8.07 38.59 -10.67
C ARG A 875 7.72 37.99 -12.03
N THR A 876 8.65 38.07 -12.97
CA THR A 876 8.51 37.56 -14.34
C THR A 876 9.65 36.60 -14.67
N LEU A 877 9.54 35.94 -15.82
CA LEU A 877 10.60 35.09 -16.35
C LEU A 877 11.83 35.94 -16.71
N SER A 878 13.04 35.47 -16.38
CA SER A 878 14.29 36.14 -16.73
C SER A 878 15.13 35.21 -17.60
N TYR A 879 15.59 35.69 -18.75
CA TYR A 879 16.43 34.92 -19.68
C TYR A 879 17.91 35.22 -19.44
N GLN A 880 18.75 34.19 -19.37
CA GLN A 880 20.20 34.35 -19.19
C GLN A 880 20.89 34.82 -20.48
N HIS A 881 20.34 34.42 -21.63
CA HIS A 881 20.81 34.86 -22.93
C HIS A 881 19.83 35.87 -23.51
N SER A 882 20.21 37.15 -23.50
CA SER A 882 19.60 38.19 -24.34
C SER A 882 20.09 38.01 -25.78
N GLN A 883 19.84 36.86 -26.39
CA GLN A 883 20.04 36.73 -27.82
C GLN A 883 19.15 37.76 -28.51
N ARG A 884 19.76 38.71 -29.21
CA ARG A 884 19.12 39.44 -30.30
C ARG A 884 18.67 38.37 -31.29
N LEU A 885 17.48 37.83 -31.10
CA LEU A 885 16.82 37.04 -32.13
C LEU A 885 16.78 37.94 -33.37
N LEU A 886 17.46 37.52 -34.44
CA LEU A 886 17.16 38.01 -35.78
C LEU A 886 15.63 37.93 -35.96
N PRO A 887 14.98 38.86 -36.68
CA PRO A 887 13.53 38.91 -36.78
C PRO A 887 13.02 37.68 -37.54
N SER A 888 12.91 36.54 -36.87
CA SER A 888 12.06 35.44 -37.29
C SER A 888 10.62 35.85 -37.01
N ALA A 889 9.70 35.41 -37.86
CA ALA A 889 8.28 35.68 -37.68
C ALA A 889 7.85 35.33 -36.25
N GLU A 890 7.12 36.22 -35.59
CA GLU A 890 6.61 36.00 -34.24
C GLU A 890 5.69 34.78 -34.23
N THR A 891 6.20 33.63 -33.78
CA THR A 891 5.44 32.39 -33.66
C THR A 891 4.54 32.42 -32.41
N ALA A 892 3.51 31.57 -32.39
CA ALA A 892 2.66 31.38 -31.21
C ALA A 892 3.48 31.01 -29.96
N ILE A 893 4.51 30.16 -30.12
CA ILE A 893 5.44 29.74 -29.06
C ILE A 893 6.26 30.92 -28.51
N THR A 894 6.91 31.70 -29.38
CA THR A 894 7.74 32.83 -28.93
C THR A 894 6.91 33.91 -28.24
N ARG A 895 5.68 34.12 -28.73
CA ARG A 895 4.68 35.01 -28.13
C ARG A 895 4.19 34.50 -26.77
N ALA A 896 3.94 33.20 -26.62
CA ALA A 896 3.55 32.57 -25.34
C ALA A 896 4.64 32.69 -24.26
N LEU A 897 5.90 32.81 -24.68
CA LEU A 897 7.05 32.92 -23.78
C LEU A 897 7.40 34.36 -23.39
N LYS A 898 6.65 35.39 -23.82
CA LYS A 898 6.88 36.79 -23.39
C LYS A 898 6.88 36.92 -21.86
N PRO A 899 7.93 37.50 -21.22
CA PRO A 899 7.99 37.68 -19.78
C PRO A 899 6.85 38.52 -19.19
N GLU A 900 6.30 39.44 -19.98
CA GLU A 900 5.21 40.35 -19.59
C GLU A 900 3.88 39.62 -19.40
N TRP A 901 3.77 38.36 -19.86
CA TRP A 901 2.57 37.54 -19.74
C TRP A 901 2.81 36.34 -18.81
N PRO A 902 2.71 36.51 -17.48
CA PRO A 902 2.86 35.43 -16.52
C PRO A 902 1.86 34.27 -16.70
N LEU A 903 0.69 34.52 -17.29
CA LEU A 903 -0.33 33.51 -17.56
C LEU A 903 -0.73 33.55 -19.03
N VAL A 904 -0.58 32.44 -19.74
CA VAL A 904 -0.92 32.29 -21.17
C VAL A 904 -1.75 31.04 -21.38
N PHE A 905 -2.76 31.13 -22.24
CA PHE A 905 -3.48 29.98 -22.79
C PHE A 905 -3.15 29.85 -24.28
N LEU A 906 -2.61 28.69 -24.66
CA LEU A 906 -2.27 28.32 -26.02
C LEU A 906 -3.35 27.36 -26.54
N ASP A 907 -4.22 27.86 -27.41
CA ASP A 907 -5.29 27.11 -28.08
C ASP A 907 -4.68 26.24 -29.18
N VAL A 908 -4.67 24.92 -28.95
CA VAL A 908 -4.13 23.90 -29.85
C VAL A 908 -5.26 22.97 -30.29
N ARG A 909 -5.32 22.64 -31.58
CA ARG A 909 -6.40 21.84 -32.18
C ARG A 909 -5.82 20.65 -32.95
N GLU A 910 -6.46 19.50 -32.79
CA GLU A 910 -6.07 18.24 -33.43
C GLU A 910 -7.17 17.83 -34.43
N GLU A 911 -6.81 17.58 -35.70
CA GLU A 911 -7.78 17.25 -36.76
C GLU A 911 -8.18 15.78 -36.77
N THR A 912 -7.25 14.87 -36.48
CA THR A 912 -7.48 13.42 -36.38
C THR A 912 -7.64 12.99 -34.93
N PHE A 913 -8.77 12.36 -34.60
CA PHE A 913 -9.18 12.18 -33.21
C PHE A 913 -9.56 10.73 -32.88
N ASN A 914 -9.11 10.25 -31.72
CA ASN A 914 -9.65 9.07 -31.06
C ASN A 914 -10.57 9.51 -29.90
N PRO A 915 -11.91 9.31 -29.99
CA PRO A 915 -12.89 9.62 -28.94
C PRO A 915 -12.51 9.15 -27.53
N GLU A 916 -11.87 7.99 -27.45
CA GLU A 916 -11.53 7.32 -26.20
C GLU A 916 -10.11 7.65 -25.70
N GLY A 917 -9.25 8.24 -26.54
CA GLY A 917 -7.84 8.45 -26.23
C GLY A 917 -7.61 9.51 -25.15
N LYS A 918 -6.98 9.15 -24.01
CA LYS A 918 -6.56 10.08 -22.92
C LYS A 918 -5.26 10.83 -23.25
N LEU A 919 -4.99 11.05 -24.53
CA LEU A 919 -3.74 11.58 -25.06
C LEU A 919 -4.01 12.59 -26.16
N SER A 920 -3.14 13.60 -26.27
CA SER A 920 -3.09 14.51 -27.42
C SER A 920 -1.65 14.63 -27.89
N ILE A 921 -1.42 14.28 -29.16
CA ILE A 921 -0.10 14.30 -29.77
C ILE A 921 0.31 15.75 -30.02
N ILE A 922 -0.60 16.55 -30.58
CA ILE A 922 -0.33 17.96 -30.88
C ILE A 922 0.00 18.78 -29.62
N GLU A 923 -0.64 18.50 -28.48
CA GLU A 923 -0.28 19.13 -27.20
C GLU A 923 1.14 18.75 -26.76
N ALA A 924 1.54 17.48 -26.95
CA ALA A 924 2.86 16.99 -26.58
C ALA A 924 3.96 17.57 -27.50
N GLU A 925 3.71 17.69 -28.80
CA GLU A 925 4.60 18.36 -29.75
C GLU A 925 4.79 19.85 -29.41
N THR A 926 3.69 20.54 -29.11
CA THR A 926 3.70 21.94 -28.68
C THR A 926 4.52 22.12 -27.40
N ILE A 927 4.38 21.20 -26.43
CA ILE A 927 5.16 21.20 -25.20
C ILE A 927 6.65 21.02 -25.49
N ARG A 928 7.02 20.09 -26.39
CA ARG A 928 8.42 19.88 -26.79
C ARG A 928 9.03 21.17 -27.34
N GLU A 929 8.31 21.90 -28.19
CA GLU A 929 8.77 23.19 -28.74
C GLU A 929 8.91 24.28 -27.67
N LEU A 930 7.97 24.36 -26.72
CA LEU A 930 8.06 25.27 -25.57
C LEU A 930 9.30 24.98 -24.73
N VAL A 931 9.55 23.70 -24.41
CA VAL A 931 10.71 23.27 -23.62
C VAL A 931 12.01 23.56 -24.37
N ALA A 932 12.09 23.19 -25.65
CA ALA A 932 13.26 23.48 -26.50
C ALA A 932 13.59 24.98 -26.50
N THR A 933 12.56 25.83 -26.68
CA THR A 933 12.73 27.28 -26.69
C THR A 933 13.15 27.83 -25.32
N LEU A 934 12.57 27.33 -24.22
CA LEU A 934 12.95 27.73 -22.86
C LEU A 934 14.43 27.38 -22.56
N LEU A 935 14.86 26.16 -22.90
CA LEU A 935 16.23 25.71 -22.71
C LEU A 935 17.21 26.54 -23.56
N SER A 936 16.87 26.82 -24.83
CA SER A 936 17.70 27.66 -25.71
C SER A 936 17.88 29.10 -25.20
N ARG A 937 16.92 29.60 -24.41
CA ARG A 937 16.98 30.93 -23.78
C ARG A 937 17.64 30.92 -22.39
N GLY A 938 18.22 29.79 -21.98
CA GLY A 938 18.97 29.64 -20.75
C GLY A 938 18.12 29.45 -19.49
N ILE A 939 16.88 28.96 -19.61
CA ILE A 939 16.12 28.51 -18.45
C ILE A 939 16.59 27.10 -18.07
N PRO A 940 17.07 26.87 -16.84
CA PRO A 940 17.59 25.55 -16.47
C PRO A 940 16.46 24.51 -16.38
N PRO A 941 16.70 23.22 -16.72
CA PRO A 941 15.63 22.22 -16.75
C PRO A 941 14.88 22.02 -15.42
N HIS A 942 15.58 22.14 -14.28
CA HIS A 942 14.99 22.00 -12.95
C HIS A 942 14.04 23.14 -12.56
N GLU A 943 14.03 24.23 -13.31
CA GLU A 943 13.09 25.35 -13.15
C GLU A 943 11.80 25.16 -13.95
N ILE A 944 11.68 24.09 -14.75
CA ILE A 944 10.53 23.80 -15.61
C ILE A 944 9.78 22.58 -15.04
N GLY A 945 8.46 22.70 -14.96
CA GLY A 945 7.57 21.60 -14.61
C GLY A 945 6.45 21.47 -15.63
N ILE A 946 6.06 20.24 -15.92
CA ILE A 946 5.00 19.91 -16.87
C ILE A 946 3.97 19.05 -16.16
N ILE A 947 2.72 19.48 -16.20
CA ILE A 947 1.61 18.85 -15.49
C ILE A 947 0.56 18.41 -16.51
N ALA A 948 0.13 17.16 -16.43
CA ALA A 948 -0.99 16.65 -17.21
C ALA A 948 -1.98 15.89 -16.32
N PRO A 949 -3.28 15.88 -16.67
CA PRO A 949 -4.32 15.24 -15.88
C PRO A 949 -4.23 13.70 -15.90
N TYR A 950 -3.78 13.14 -17.03
CA TYR A 950 -3.76 11.70 -17.27
C TYR A 950 -2.32 11.22 -17.36
N ARG A 951 -2.04 10.07 -16.75
CA ARG A 951 -0.71 9.44 -16.78
C ARG A 951 -0.34 9.01 -18.21
N ALA A 952 -1.30 8.57 -19.02
CA ALA A 952 -1.10 8.34 -20.46
C ALA A 952 -0.55 9.58 -21.18
N GLN A 953 -1.07 10.78 -20.88
CA GLN A 953 -0.55 12.02 -21.45
C GLN A 953 0.84 12.38 -20.88
N VAL A 954 1.10 12.11 -19.60
CA VAL A 954 2.45 12.26 -19.00
C VAL A 954 3.45 11.38 -19.75
N ALA A 955 3.13 10.11 -20.02
CA ALA A 955 3.96 9.19 -20.78
C ALA A 955 4.17 9.68 -22.23
N ASN A 956 3.10 10.15 -22.88
CA ASN A 956 3.16 10.71 -24.23
C ASN A 956 4.09 11.95 -24.31
N ILE A 957 3.97 12.87 -23.35
CA ILE A 957 4.84 14.05 -23.25
C ILE A 957 6.29 13.63 -23.02
N ARG A 958 6.55 12.69 -22.10
CA ARG A 958 7.89 12.16 -21.87
C ARG A 958 8.50 11.60 -23.17
N ARG A 959 7.74 10.81 -23.93
CA ARG A 959 8.20 10.28 -25.22
C ARG A 959 8.64 11.40 -26.18
N HIS A 960 7.87 12.47 -26.30
CA HIS A 960 8.23 13.59 -27.18
C HIS A 960 9.45 14.39 -26.69
N LEU A 961 9.69 14.44 -25.38
CA LEU A 961 10.82 15.19 -24.80
C LEU A 961 12.13 14.41 -24.83
N PHE A 962 12.09 13.12 -24.52
CA PHE A 962 13.29 12.31 -24.28
C PHE A 962 13.68 11.44 -25.48
N SER A 963 12.77 11.12 -26.41
CA SER A 963 13.11 10.37 -27.62
C SER A 963 13.61 11.29 -28.74
N ALA A 964 14.56 10.79 -29.53
CA ALA A 964 15.01 11.47 -30.74
C ALA A 964 13.88 11.49 -31.81
N PHE A 965 13.71 12.64 -32.45
CA PHE A 965 12.84 12.84 -33.61
C PHE A 965 13.67 13.44 -34.75
N PRO A 966 14.38 12.60 -35.53
CA PRO A 966 15.26 13.04 -36.61
C PRO A 966 14.61 13.97 -37.66
N PRO A 967 13.33 13.79 -38.07
CA PRO A 967 12.69 14.68 -39.04
C PRO A 967 12.62 16.16 -38.61
N LEU A 968 12.68 16.42 -37.29
CA LEU A 968 12.60 17.77 -36.70
C LEU A 968 13.94 18.23 -36.09
N GLY A 969 15.03 17.47 -36.29
CA GLY A 969 16.34 17.78 -35.71
C GLY A 969 16.38 17.75 -34.18
N TRP A 970 15.45 17.03 -33.53
CA TRP A 970 15.40 16.91 -32.07
C TRP A 970 16.13 15.64 -31.64
N GLU A 971 17.23 15.78 -30.90
CA GLU A 971 18.05 14.65 -30.45
C GLU A 971 17.48 13.94 -29.19
N GLY A 972 16.48 14.53 -28.54
CA GLY A 972 15.97 14.06 -27.25
C GLY A 972 16.77 14.62 -26.07
N LEU A 973 16.10 14.84 -24.95
CA LEU A 973 16.77 15.17 -23.69
C LEU A 973 17.39 13.91 -23.07
N SER A 974 18.50 14.06 -22.34
CA SER A 974 19.03 12.96 -21.52
C SER A 974 18.02 12.54 -20.45
N ALA A 975 17.94 11.25 -20.15
CA ALA A 975 17.09 10.71 -19.09
C ALA A 975 17.38 11.34 -17.71
N ASP A 976 18.62 11.78 -17.47
CA ASP A 976 19.05 12.43 -16.22
C ASP A 976 18.74 13.93 -16.18
N THR A 977 18.10 14.48 -17.22
CA THR A 977 17.72 15.88 -17.24
C THR A 977 16.75 16.15 -16.09
N PRO A 978 17.04 17.09 -15.16
CA PRO A 978 16.25 17.30 -13.95
C PRO A 978 14.92 18.04 -14.22
N LEU A 979 14.20 17.71 -15.29
CA LEU A 979 12.91 18.25 -15.68
C LEU A 979 11.77 17.43 -15.04
N SER A 980 10.78 18.10 -14.45
CA SER A 980 9.66 17.41 -13.80
C SER A 980 8.46 17.28 -14.74
N VAL A 981 8.04 16.06 -15.05
CA VAL A 981 6.85 15.76 -15.87
C VAL A 981 5.98 14.77 -15.10
N ASP A 982 4.85 15.21 -14.56
CA ASP A 982 3.98 14.34 -13.76
C ASP A 982 2.51 14.79 -13.75
N THR A 983 1.69 13.96 -13.12
CA THR A 983 0.32 14.24 -12.71
C THR A 983 0.24 15.31 -11.62
N VAL A 984 -0.94 15.96 -11.52
CA VAL A 984 -1.23 16.96 -10.48
C VAL A 984 -0.95 16.44 -9.07
N ASP A 985 -1.37 15.20 -8.78
CA ASP A 985 -1.27 14.57 -7.45
C ASP A 985 0.18 14.44 -6.97
N ARG A 986 1.10 14.13 -7.88
CA ARG A 986 2.53 14.01 -7.56
C ARG A 986 3.27 15.33 -7.56
N PHE A 987 2.77 16.34 -8.26
CA PHE A 987 3.34 17.67 -8.23
C PHE A 987 3.01 18.43 -6.93
N GLN A 988 2.20 17.85 -6.04
CA GLN A 988 1.85 18.48 -4.77
C GLN A 988 3.10 18.71 -3.90
N GLY A 989 3.12 19.85 -3.20
CA GLY A 989 4.30 20.32 -2.47
C GLY A 989 5.42 20.90 -3.38
N GLY A 990 5.49 20.49 -4.64
CA GLY A 990 6.42 21.04 -5.64
C GLY A 990 6.06 22.45 -6.11
N GLU A 991 7.05 23.18 -6.59
CA GLU A 991 6.92 24.47 -7.28
C GLU A 991 8.06 24.65 -8.29
N ARG A 992 7.80 25.40 -9.38
CA ARG A 992 8.78 25.66 -10.45
C ARG A 992 8.65 27.07 -10.98
N SER A 993 9.74 27.65 -11.49
CA SER A 993 9.73 28.95 -12.20
C SER A 993 8.68 28.96 -13.31
N VAL A 994 8.67 27.91 -14.12
CA VAL A 994 7.74 27.71 -15.24
C VAL A 994 6.93 26.44 -15.04
N ILE A 995 5.62 26.55 -15.18
CA ILE A 995 4.72 25.40 -15.28
C ILE A 995 4.04 25.41 -16.64
N ILE A 996 4.05 24.26 -17.31
CA ILE A 996 3.29 24.01 -18.53
C ILE A 996 2.23 22.96 -18.22
N MET A 997 0.97 23.26 -18.51
CA MET A 997 -0.15 22.35 -18.30
C MET A 997 -0.70 21.86 -19.63
N SER A 998 -0.80 20.55 -19.82
CA SER A 998 -1.52 19.93 -20.94
C SER A 998 -2.82 19.33 -20.42
N PHE A 999 -3.93 19.47 -21.16
CA PHE A 999 -5.25 18.97 -20.76
C PHE A 999 -5.68 17.72 -21.53
N ALA A 1000 -5.03 17.39 -22.64
CA ALA A 1000 -5.33 16.25 -23.51
C ALA A 1000 -6.83 16.12 -23.82
N THR A 1001 -7.47 17.24 -24.13
CA THR A 1001 -8.93 17.33 -24.31
C THR A 1001 -9.26 18.11 -25.57
N ASN A 1002 -9.69 17.39 -26.60
CA ASN A 1002 -9.99 17.96 -27.93
C ASN A 1002 -11.48 18.20 -28.19
N GLN A 1003 -12.37 17.62 -27.38
CA GLN A 1003 -13.82 17.83 -27.42
C GLN A 1003 -14.39 17.90 -26.01
N GLU A 1004 -15.61 18.41 -25.86
CA GLU A 1004 -16.28 18.44 -24.56
C GLU A 1004 -16.42 17.01 -24.00
N PRO A 1005 -15.90 16.74 -22.79
CA PRO A 1005 -16.05 15.43 -22.17
C PRO A 1005 -17.52 15.10 -21.88
N ALA A 1006 -17.93 13.85 -22.18
CA ALA A 1006 -19.26 13.34 -21.85
C ALA A 1006 -19.56 13.47 -20.34
N LEU A 1007 -20.84 13.68 -20.00
CA LEU A 1007 -21.31 13.99 -18.64
C LEU A 1007 -20.83 13.01 -17.56
N GLU A 1008 -20.78 11.71 -17.86
CA GLU A 1008 -20.37 10.66 -16.92
C GLU A 1008 -18.96 10.11 -17.21
N SER A 1009 -18.14 10.85 -17.98
CA SER A 1009 -16.78 10.40 -18.29
C SER A 1009 -15.82 10.67 -17.12
N PRO A 1010 -14.92 9.73 -16.76
CA PRO A 1010 -13.85 9.99 -15.79
C PRO A 1010 -12.96 11.19 -16.18
N ARG A 1011 -12.91 11.49 -17.49
CA ARG A 1011 -12.24 12.68 -18.04
C ARG A 1011 -12.89 13.96 -17.51
N ARG A 1012 -14.24 14.05 -17.57
CA ARG A 1012 -15.00 15.17 -17.03
C ARG A 1012 -14.84 15.27 -15.52
N ASP A 1013 -14.99 14.16 -14.79
CA ASP A 1013 -14.82 14.10 -13.33
C ASP A 1013 -13.49 14.71 -12.87
N PHE A 1014 -12.41 14.41 -13.61
CA PHE A 1014 -11.11 15.01 -13.34
C PHE A 1014 -11.10 16.53 -13.61
N LEU A 1015 -11.56 16.96 -14.78
CA LEU A 1015 -11.44 18.35 -15.23
C LEU A 1015 -12.36 19.30 -14.45
N ILE A 1016 -13.49 18.82 -13.94
CA ILE A 1016 -14.39 19.61 -13.10
C ILE A 1016 -13.94 19.67 -11.64
N ASN A 1017 -12.95 18.85 -11.24
CA ASN A 1017 -12.43 18.83 -9.88
C ASN A 1017 -11.65 20.13 -9.59
N GLY A 1018 -12.29 21.06 -8.89
CA GLY A 1018 -11.72 22.35 -8.54
C GLY A 1018 -10.44 22.25 -7.72
N ASN A 1019 -10.34 21.29 -6.82
CA ASN A 1019 -9.18 21.09 -5.94
C ASN A 1019 -7.93 20.71 -6.75
N ARG A 1020 -8.04 19.76 -7.70
CA ARG A 1020 -6.95 19.36 -8.61
C ARG A 1020 -6.51 20.53 -9.48
N LEU A 1021 -7.46 21.24 -10.09
CA LEU A 1021 -7.15 22.38 -10.94
C LEU A 1021 -6.47 23.50 -10.14
N ASN A 1022 -6.95 23.81 -8.93
CA ASN A 1022 -6.33 24.78 -8.04
C ASN A 1022 -4.88 24.40 -7.70
N VAL A 1023 -4.62 23.13 -7.38
CA VAL A 1023 -3.26 22.64 -7.12
C VAL A 1023 -2.38 22.86 -8.35
N ALA A 1024 -2.82 22.45 -9.53
CA ALA A 1024 -2.04 22.56 -10.76
C ALA A 1024 -1.69 24.02 -11.11
N LEU A 1025 -2.68 24.93 -11.06
CA LEU A 1025 -2.50 26.35 -11.37
C LEU A 1025 -1.56 27.06 -10.38
N THR A 1026 -1.46 26.57 -9.15
CA THR A 1026 -0.70 27.21 -8.06
C THR A 1026 0.72 26.65 -7.89
N ARG A 1027 1.19 25.81 -8.81
CA ARG A 1027 2.58 25.31 -8.86
C ARG A 1027 3.56 26.30 -9.49
N ALA A 1028 3.04 27.22 -10.31
CA ALA A 1028 3.84 28.14 -11.10
C ALA A 1028 4.36 29.30 -10.27
N GLN A 1029 5.64 29.60 -10.41
CA GLN A 1029 6.23 30.73 -9.73
C GLN A 1029 6.15 32.02 -10.56
N ARG A 1030 6.74 32.02 -11.76
CA ARG A 1030 6.91 33.20 -12.63
C ARG A 1030 6.04 33.14 -13.88
N LYS A 1031 5.92 31.95 -14.50
CA LYS A 1031 5.15 31.76 -15.74
C LYS A 1031 4.33 30.46 -15.69
N LEU A 1032 3.06 30.56 -16.10
CA LEU A 1032 2.12 29.47 -16.28
C LEU A 1032 1.63 29.46 -17.72
N ILE A 1033 1.84 28.35 -18.43
CA ILE A 1033 1.42 28.14 -19.80
C ILE A 1033 0.40 27.01 -19.81
N LEU A 1034 -0.80 27.29 -20.30
CA LEU A 1034 -1.89 26.34 -20.45
C LEU A 1034 -1.96 25.93 -21.92
N VAL A 1035 -1.93 24.64 -22.22
CA VAL A 1035 -1.92 24.09 -23.58
C VAL A 1035 -3.13 23.15 -23.71
N GLY A 1036 -4.00 23.42 -24.68
CA GLY A 1036 -5.15 22.56 -24.98
C GLY A 1036 -6.17 23.24 -25.87
N ASN A 1037 -7.27 22.54 -26.17
CA ASN A 1037 -8.32 23.06 -27.04
C ASN A 1037 -9.28 23.96 -26.24
N ALA A 1038 -9.27 25.26 -26.52
CA ALA A 1038 -10.09 26.23 -25.80
C ALA A 1038 -11.59 25.94 -25.95
N ARG A 1039 -12.05 25.57 -27.16
CA ARG A 1039 -13.48 25.30 -27.43
C ARG A 1039 -13.98 24.09 -26.67
N ALA A 1040 -13.14 23.06 -26.53
CA ALA A 1040 -13.48 21.83 -25.81
C ALA A 1040 -13.62 22.06 -24.29
N LEU A 1041 -12.81 22.97 -23.75
CA LEU A 1041 -12.75 23.24 -22.31
C LEU A 1041 -13.70 24.37 -21.88
N GLU A 1042 -14.08 25.29 -22.77
CA GLU A 1042 -14.83 26.50 -22.43
C GLU A 1042 -16.23 26.23 -21.83
N ASN A 1043 -16.84 25.08 -22.13
CA ASN A 1043 -18.13 24.69 -21.55
C ASN A 1043 -18.00 24.12 -20.12
N LEU A 1044 -16.79 23.86 -19.63
CA LEU A 1044 -16.59 23.35 -18.27
C LEU A 1044 -16.60 24.50 -17.24
N PRO A 1045 -17.17 24.31 -16.04
CA PRO A 1045 -17.50 25.40 -15.11
C PRO A 1045 -16.33 26.34 -14.74
N ILE A 1046 -15.15 25.77 -14.41
CA ILE A 1046 -13.98 26.56 -14.00
C ILE A 1046 -13.18 27.02 -15.22
N PHE A 1047 -13.13 26.23 -16.29
CA PHE A 1047 -12.40 26.55 -17.50
C PHE A 1047 -13.04 27.72 -18.27
N SER A 1048 -14.37 27.83 -18.28
CA SER A 1048 -15.07 29.01 -18.80
C SER A 1048 -14.53 30.31 -18.17
N ARG A 1049 -14.39 30.31 -16.83
CA ARG A 1049 -13.82 31.44 -16.09
C ARG A 1049 -12.34 31.65 -16.41
N LEU A 1050 -11.55 30.58 -16.54
CA LEU A 1050 -10.12 30.63 -16.84
C LEU A 1050 -9.83 31.20 -18.25
N ILE A 1051 -10.56 30.73 -19.26
CA ILE A 1051 -10.43 31.19 -20.64
C ILE A 1051 -10.90 32.64 -20.74
N THR A 1052 -12.02 33.01 -20.09
CA THR A 1052 -12.48 34.41 -20.02
C THR A 1052 -11.44 35.31 -19.35
N TYR A 1053 -10.80 34.83 -18.30
CA TYR A 1053 -9.71 35.55 -17.63
C TYR A 1053 -8.52 35.77 -18.57
N CYS A 1054 -8.10 34.75 -19.33
CA CYS A 1054 -7.03 34.89 -20.32
C CYS A 1054 -7.41 35.82 -21.48
N ARG A 1055 -8.67 35.81 -21.94
CA ARG A 1055 -9.18 36.75 -22.95
C ARG A 1055 -9.15 38.19 -22.47
N SER A 1056 -9.58 38.46 -21.25
CA SER A 1056 -9.57 39.83 -20.70
C SER A 1056 -8.15 40.41 -20.53
N MET A 1057 -7.13 39.55 -20.43
CA MET A 1057 -5.72 39.95 -20.40
C MET A 1057 -5.02 39.91 -21.77
N ASN A 1058 -5.74 39.56 -22.86
CA ASN A 1058 -5.18 39.33 -24.20
C ASN A 1058 -4.05 38.27 -24.24
N THR A 1059 -4.15 37.23 -23.41
CA THR A 1059 -3.16 36.14 -23.32
C THR A 1059 -3.67 34.78 -23.82
N LEU A 1060 -4.79 34.76 -24.55
CA LEU A 1060 -5.23 33.62 -25.35
C LEU A 1060 -4.59 33.69 -26.75
N ILE A 1061 -3.77 32.70 -27.10
CA ILE A 1061 -3.02 32.63 -28.36
C ILE A 1061 -3.47 31.38 -29.11
N THR A 1062 -3.82 31.50 -30.39
CA THR A 1062 -4.14 30.34 -31.23
C THR A 1062 -2.87 29.85 -31.92
N SER A 1063 -2.55 28.56 -31.77
CA SER A 1063 -1.55 27.90 -32.61
C SER A 1063 -2.19 27.68 -33.99
N HIS A 1064 -1.58 28.22 -35.04
CA HIS A 1064 -2.04 27.99 -36.41
C HIS A 1064 -1.71 26.58 -36.88
#